data_AF-A0A9E4RIQ4-F1
#
_entry.id   AF-A0A9E4RIQ4-F1
#
_cell.length_a   1.000
_cell.length_b   1.000
_cell.length_c   1.000
_cell.angle_alpha   90.00
_cell.angle_beta   90.00
_cell.angle_gamma   90.00
#
_symmetry.space_group_name_H-M   'P 1'
#
loop_
_entity.id
_entity.type
_entity.pdbx_description
1 polymer ?
#
loop_
_entity_poly.entity_id
_entity_poly.type
_entity_poly.pdbx_seq_one_letter_code
_entity_poly.pdbx_strand_id
1 'polypeptide(L)'
;MTGPTAQPVSAVYGGIRYAGELVRAAAWEPSLGSALDGDVYFRVVFLESPPAPLTDDLRDSRIAVHVPGPPSPARERAEAELRTLREAQAGYAADVGDSLAAQAHEIEEQVVEEWASSFRGGRVVASPPLDLDVAAVFASGYWSAWAARIGQALLARAYPDLPVDAAKLSSPLRPDEDGPALFEAIRGAESDFGSVALDAFGAALGIARKGRGTLDLSRCAGVDLVAAEAEHHSGAALGHRLAHGLGLTYPLATLFALLYVLRGSAEVRLAPTHGLRLRSGDALDEPRITTNILPHLAWPARFWPDVDGIGPAGAPDAEDTGPYLDVLGLTDDSGLRAWLGTMSDGLLSVTQALIALAAAQGRELDADELEALWRVRRLIEVEDAADVGARAREVFGSIGPFRTGMALWTSWREGLEHAAALTGAIALVERAVVEEARSELSMERAALASRLRDPALLTSPQQWPALAEAARRFFEAYADAYVEHHDAYHLQMELLAYRMDGVGAQGGALAQLNEVTELGRPIAPELPGLCEELRNVVLTCGAAPERETIARDAVCPSCALRLDAVPPTAEVEALAASVREALGKQNARLAKAVAHRLLKREANERLDRFIQVVEVSDLSGLANILDDELVAFLGALLREERS
;
A
#
# COMPACT_ATOMS: atom_id res chain seq x y z
N MET A 1 7.63 -61.20 -18.82
CA MET A 1 7.93 -60.31 -19.96
C MET A 1 7.23 -58.99 -19.72
N THR A 2 7.98 -58.01 -19.24
CA THR A 2 7.54 -56.62 -19.05
C THR A 2 7.70 -55.89 -20.39
N GLY A 3 6.74 -55.06 -20.78
CA GLY A 3 6.80 -54.25 -22.00
C GLY A 3 8.00 -53.29 -22.02
N PRO A 4 8.26 -52.60 -23.15
CA PRO A 4 9.34 -51.62 -23.24
C PRO A 4 9.21 -50.60 -22.10
N THR A 5 10.23 -50.54 -21.24
CA THR A 5 10.24 -49.63 -20.09
C THR A 5 11.16 -48.47 -20.42
N ALA A 6 10.60 -47.26 -20.54
CA ALA A 6 11.36 -46.04 -20.71
C ALA A 6 11.97 -45.60 -19.37
N GLN A 7 13.26 -45.28 -19.38
CA GLN A 7 14.00 -44.76 -18.25
C GLN A 7 14.46 -43.33 -18.56
N PRO A 8 14.28 -42.36 -17.65
CA PRO A 8 14.74 -41.01 -17.88
C PRO A 8 16.26 -40.98 -17.94
N VAL A 9 16.80 -40.27 -18.92
CA VAL A 9 18.22 -40.00 -19.09
C VAL A 9 18.40 -38.53 -19.43
N SER A 10 19.57 -37.97 -19.13
CA SER A 10 19.91 -36.61 -19.55
C SER A 10 21.20 -36.58 -20.34
N ALA A 11 21.27 -35.67 -21.31
CA ALA A 11 22.47 -35.38 -22.08
C ALA A 11 22.73 -33.88 -22.03
N VAL A 12 24.01 -33.48 -22.04
CA VAL A 12 24.40 -32.06 -22.11
C VAL A 12 24.89 -31.76 -23.52
N TYR A 13 24.25 -30.80 -24.18
CA TYR A 13 24.64 -30.32 -25.50
C TYR A 13 24.54 -28.79 -25.54
N GLY A 14 25.51 -28.11 -26.16
CA GLY A 14 25.57 -26.64 -26.15
C GLY A 14 25.58 -26.02 -24.74
N GLY A 15 26.00 -26.78 -23.72
CA GLY A 15 25.95 -26.37 -22.33
C GLY A 15 24.55 -26.39 -21.69
N ILE A 16 23.52 -26.88 -22.39
CA ILE A 16 22.16 -27.07 -21.87
C ILE A 16 21.97 -28.56 -21.57
N ARG A 17 21.32 -28.88 -20.44
CA ARG A 17 20.88 -30.23 -20.12
C ARG A 17 19.52 -30.50 -20.75
N TYR A 18 19.45 -31.55 -21.56
CA TYR A 18 18.23 -32.04 -22.18
C TYR A 18 17.77 -33.31 -21.51
N ALA A 19 16.48 -33.39 -21.21
CA ALA A 19 15.83 -34.64 -20.82
C ALA A 19 15.58 -35.51 -22.06
N GLY A 20 15.76 -36.82 -21.88
CA GLY A 20 15.53 -37.81 -22.91
C GLY A 20 15.16 -39.16 -22.29
N GLU A 21 14.93 -40.13 -23.16
CA GLU A 21 14.50 -41.46 -22.75
C GLU A 21 15.43 -42.55 -23.27
N LEU A 22 15.78 -43.45 -22.37
CA LEU A 22 16.42 -44.73 -22.66
C LEU A 22 15.32 -45.81 -22.68
N VAL A 23 15.13 -46.49 -23.80
CA VAL A 23 14.19 -47.61 -23.90
C VAL A 23 14.96 -48.88 -24.18
N ARG A 24 14.72 -49.92 -23.37
CA ARG A 24 15.17 -51.28 -23.67
C ARG A 24 13.98 -52.07 -24.18
N ALA A 25 14.11 -52.64 -25.38
CA ALA A 25 13.02 -53.37 -26.02
C ALA A 25 13.52 -54.67 -26.63
N ALA A 26 12.76 -55.76 -26.45
CA ALA A 26 13.10 -57.06 -27.03
C ALA A 26 13.09 -57.03 -28.57
N ALA A 27 12.15 -56.26 -29.14
CA ALA A 27 11.96 -56.07 -30.57
C ALA A 27 11.56 -54.63 -30.88
N TRP A 28 11.60 -54.26 -32.16
CA TRP A 28 11.16 -52.94 -32.63
C TRP A 28 9.63 -52.82 -32.63
N GLU A 29 9.15 -51.66 -32.17
CA GLU A 29 7.75 -51.25 -32.26
C GLU A 29 7.67 -49.89 -32.97
N PRO A 30 6.81 -49.70 -33.98
CA PRO A 30 6.72 -48.44 -34.73
C PRO A 30 6.41 -47.21 -33.87
N SER A 31 5.72 -47.39 -32.73
CA SER A 31 5.46 -46.33 -31.74
C SER A 31 6.74 -45.73 -31.15
N LEU A 32 7.84 -46.49 -31.09
CA LEU A 32 9.11 -46.00 -30.56
C LEU A 32 9.79 -44.99 -31.50
N GLY A 33 9.42 -44.98 -32.78
CA GLY A 33 9.91 -44.05 -33.80
C GLY A 33 9.01 -42.82 -34.04
N SER A 34 7.94 -42.64 -33.26
CA SER A 34 7.05 -41.48 -33.37
C SER A 34 7.76 -40.16 -33.03
N ALA A 35 7.22 -39.04 -33.51
CA ALA A 35 7.70 -37.71 -33.13
C ALA A 35 7.74 -37.56 -31.60
N LEU A 36 8.82 -36.96 -31.09
CA LEU A 36 8.96 -36.70 -29.66
C LEU A 36 8.13 -35.48 -29.27
N ASP A 37 7.45 -35.58 -28.14
CA ASP A 37 6.63 -34.54 -27.52
C ASP A 37 7.00 -34.36 -26.03
N GLY A 38 6.33 -33.41 -25.37
CA GLY A 38 6.57 -33.11 -23.95
C GLY A 38 8.03 -32.78 -23.65
N ASP A 39 8.50 -33.15 -22.45
CA ASP A 39 9.86 -32.85 -22.01
C ASP A 39 10.90 -33.89 -22.47
N VAL A 40 10.65 -34.57 -23.60
CA VAL A 40 11.57 -35.56 -24.18
C VAL A 40 12.20 -35.01 -25.46
N TYR A 41 13.50 -34.74 -25.41
CA TYR A 41 14.24 -34.11 -26.52
C TYR A 41 15.07 -35.08 -27.34
N PHE A 42 15.32 -36.28 -26.83
CA PHE A 42 15.93 -37.38 -27.57
C PHE A 42 15.47 -38.73 -27.02
N ARG A 43 15.47 -39.75 -27.87
CA ARG A 43 15.18 -41.13 -27.46
C ARG A 43 16.25 -42.08 -28.00
N VAL A 44 16.77 -42.94 -27.13
CA VAL A 44 17.70 -44.00 -27.48
C VAL A 44 17.09 -45.34 -27.15
N VAL A 45 16.87 -46.16 -28.18
CA VAL A 45 16.29 -47.49 -28.05
C VAL A 45 17.39 -48.53 -28.20
N PHE A 46 17.63 -49.34 -27.18
CA PHE A 46 18.50 -50.50 -27.27
C PHE A 46 17.66 -51.75 -27.50
N LEU A 47 17.87 -52.39 -28.65
CA LEU A 47 17.19 -53.63 -28.98
C LEU A 47 17.94 -54.83 -28.42
N GLU A 48 17.20 -55.86 -28.00
CA GLU A 48 17.84 -57.07 -27.48
C GLU A 48 18.20 -58.08 -28.57
N SER A 49 17.47 -58.05 -29.68
CA SER A 49 17.68 -58.89 -30.87
C SER A 49 17.67 -58.04 -32.14
N PRO A 50 18.44 -58.42 -33.18
CA PRO A 50 18.48 -57.68 -34.43
C PRO A 50 17.14 -57.79 -35.18
N PRO A 51 16.48 -56.67 -35.50
CA PRO A 51 15.20 -56.68 -36.23
C PRO A 51 15.41 -56.65 -37.76
N ALA A 52 14.29 -56.79 -38.48
CA ALA A 52 14.14 -56.47 -39.91
C ALA A 52 14.38 -54.95 -40.17
N PRO A 53 14.36 -54.43 -41.41
CA PRO A 53 14.80 -53.05 -41.67
C PRO A 53 13.89 -52.00 -40.97
N LEU A 54 14.52 -51.02 -40.31
CA LEU A 54 13.91 -50.08 -39.36
C LEU A 54 13.67 -48.67 -39.91
N THR A 55 14.30 -48.32 -41.03
CA THR A 55 14.52 -46.91 -41.41
C THR A 55 13.26 -46.16 -41.80
N ASP A 56 12.24 -46.85 -42.31
CA ASP A 56 10.99 -46.22 -42.77
C ASP A 56 10.06 -45.80 -41.60
N ASP A 57 10.29 -46.33 -40.40
CA ASP A 57 9.48 -46.05 -39.20
C ASP A 57 10.05 -44.93 -38.31
N LEU A 58 11.28 -44.46 -38.57
CA LEU A 58 11.93 -43.40 -37.80
C LEU A 58 11.50 -42.02 -38.30
N ARG A 59 10.48 -41.45 -37.66
CA ARG A 59 9.86 -40.17 -38.07
C ARG A 59 10.52 -38.93 -37.47
N ASP A 60 11.41 -39.11 -36.48
CA ASP A 60 12.07 -38.01 -35.78
C ASP A 60 13.58 -38.19 -35.79
N SER A 61 14.28 -37.14 -36.21
CA SER A 61 15.74 -37.11 -36.28
C SER A 61 16.43 -37.13 -34.92
N ARG A 62 15.69 -37.08 -33.82
CA ARG A 62 16.22 -37.14 -32.45
C ARG A 62 16.08 -38.53 -31.82
N ILE A 63 15.80 -39.54 -32.65
CA ILE A 63 15.66 -40.92 -32.22
C ILE A 63 16.79 -41.75 -32.84
N ALA A 64 17.45 -42.54 -32.00
CA ALA A 64 18.38 -43.57 -32.44
C ALA A 64 17.98 -44.93 -31.90
N VAL A 65 18.14 -45.95 -32.74
CA VAL A 65 17.95 -47.34 -32.39
C VAL A 65 19.29 -48.04 -32.48
N HIS A 66 19.78 -48.55 -31.36
CA HIS A 66 20.96 -49.39 -31.35
C HIS A 66 20.57 -50.85 -31.55
N VAL A 67 21.04 -51.42 -32.66
CA VAL A 67 20.91 -52.84 -32.99
C VAL A 67 22.18 -53.56 -32.52
N PRO A 68 22.08 -54.57 -31.64
CA PRO A 68 23.25 -55.31 -31.18
C PRO A 68 23.81 -56.17 -32.31
N GLY A 69 25.12 -56.43 -32.29
CA GLY A 69 25.72 -57.53 -33.03
C GLY A 69 25.24 -58.89 -32.50
N PRO A 70 25.60 -60.01 -33.15
CA PRO A 70 25.21 -61.34 -32.68
C PRO A 70 25.64 -61.55 -31.22
N PRO A 71 24.77 -62.17 -30.37
CA PRO A 71 25.11 -62.40 -28.97
C PRO A 71 26.30 -63.35 -28.84
N SER A 72 27.19 -63.08 -27.87
CA SER A 72 28.28 -63.99 -27.54
C SER A 72 27.77 -65.14 -26.66
N PRO A 73 28.37 -66.35 -26.73
CA PRO A 73 28.06 -67.42 -25.77
C PRO A 73 28.39 -67.05 -24.31
N ALA A 74 29.21 -66.02 -24.08
CA ALA A 74 29.47 -65.48 -22.75
C ALA A 74 28.30 -64.64 -22.25
N ARG A 75 27.73 -63.79 -23.13
CA ARG A 75 26.51 -63.00 -22.86
C ARG A 75 25.32 -63.89 -22.48
N GLU A 76 25.03 -64.92 -23.27
CA GLU A 76 23.89 -65.82 -23.00
C GLU A 76 24.01 -66.53 -21.65
N ARG A 77 25.24 -66.93 -21.27
CA ARG A 77 25.53 -67.55 -19.97
C ARG A 77 25.33 -66.57 -18.83
N ALA A 78 25.92 -65.38 -18.92
CA ALA A 78 25.80 -64.35 -17.88
C ALA A 78 24.34 -63.89 -17.69
N GLU A 79 23.57 -63.75 -18.78
CA GLU A 79 22.13 -63.43 -18.70
C GLU A 79 21.30 -64.56 -18.08
N ALA A 80 21.63 -65.83 -18.37
CA ALA A 80 20.96 -66.97 -17.76
C ALA A 80 21.27 -67.06 -16.25
N GLU A 81 22.52 -66.85 -15.86
CA GLU A 81 22.96 -66.85 -14.47
C GLU A 81 22.31 -65.71 -13.66
N LEU A 82 22.24 -64.51 -14.24
CA LEU A 82 21.55 -63.37 -13.62
C LEU A 82 20.05 -63.62 -13.41
N ARG A 83 19.38 -64.26 -14.38
CA ARG A 83 17.97 -64.66 -14.23
C ARG A 83 17.80 -65.62 -13.05
N THR A 84 18.63 -66.65 -12.97
CA THR A 84 18.59 -67.62 -11.87
C THR A 84 18.87 -66.97 -10.52
N LEU A 85 19.81 -66.01 -10.44
CA LEU A 85 20.09 -65.29 -9.20
C LEU A 85 18.95 -64.36 -8.75
N ARG A 86 18.30 -63.66 -9.69
CA ARG A 86 17.13 -62.82 -9.37
C ARG A 86 15.94 -63.65 -8.90
N GLU A 87 15.74 -64.82 -9.50
CA GLU A 87 14.72 -65.79 -9.05
C GLU A 87 15.05 -66.32 -7.65
N ALA A 88 16.33 -66.59 -7.34
CA ALA A 88 16.77 -66.98 -6.01
C ALA A 88 16.59 -65.85 -4.98
N GLN A 89 16.99 -64.61 -5.30
CA GLN A 89 16.83 -63.44 -4.41
C GLN A 89 15.36 -63.17 -4.04
N ALA A 90 14.42 -63.39 -4.95
CA ALA A 90 12.99 -63.24 -4.68
C ALA A 90 12.44 -64.27 -3.66
N GLY A 91 13.19 -65.35 -3.36
CA GLY A 91 12.76 -66.44 -2.50
C GLY A 91 13.37 -66.52 -1.09
N TYR A 92 14.35 -65.68 -0.74
CA TYR A 92 15.09 -65.76 0.54
C TYR A 92 14.91 -64.54 1.45
N ALA A 93 15.02 -64.74 2.78
CA ALA A 93 14.95 -63.70 3.81
C ALA A 93 16.30 -62.95 4.00
N ALA A 94 16.22 -61.73 4.58
CA ALA A 94 17.21 -60.65 4.54
C ALA A 94 18.70 -60.99 4.80
N ASP A 95 19.05 -61.98 5.61
CA ASP A 95 20.45 -62.28 5.99
C ASP A 95 21.30 -62.92 4.88
N VAL A 96 20.68 -63.54 3.85
CA VAL A 96 21.37 -64.07 2.65
C VAL A 96 21.32 -63.05 1.50
N GLY A 97 20.55 -61.96 1.68
CA GLY A 97 20.29 -60.93 0.67
C GLY A 97 21.55 -60.17 0.25
N ASP A 98 22.41 -59.80 1.19
CA ASP A 98 23.59 -58.96 0.89
C ASP A 98 24.66 -59.70 0.07
N SER A 99 24.91 -60.97 0.38
CA SER A 99 25.87 -61.80 -0.41
C SER A 99 25.34 -62.12 -1.80
N LEU A 100 24.04 -62.42 -1.92
CA LEU A 100 23.40 -62.64 -3.22
C LEU A 100 23.30 -61.34 -4.01
N ALA A 101 23.12 -60.19 -3.36
CA ALA A 101 23.08 -58.88 -3.99
C ALA A 101 24.46 -58.48 -4.54
N ALA A 102 25.53 -58.69 -3.77
CA ALA A 102 26.90 -58.47 -4.24
C ALA A 102 27.24 -59.35 -5.45
N GLN A 103 26.87 -60.64 -5.40
CA GLN A 103 27.08 -61.57 -6.52
C GLN A 103 26.22 -61.21 -7.75
N ALA A 104 24.96 -60.81 -7.54
CA ALA A 104 24.12 -60.34 -8.63
C ALA A 104 24.66 -59.05 -9.26
N HIS A 105 25.24 -58.15 -8.46
CA HIS A 105 25.86 -56.93 -8.96
C HIS A 105 27.09 -57.21 -9.83
N GLU A 106 27.98 -58.13 -9.42
CA GLU A 106 29.14 -58.56 -10.22
C GLU A 106 28.72 -59.18 -11.55
N ILE A 107 27.68 -60.01 -11.55
CA ILE A 107 27.14 -60.60 -12.78
C ILE A 107 26.38 -59.56 -13.63
N GLU A 108 25.73 -58.57 -13.02
CA GLU A 108 25.16 -57.43 -13.75
C GLU A 108 26.23 -56.61 -14.47
N GLU A 109 27.36 -56.33 -13.81
CA GLU A 109 28.51 -55.67 -14.44
C GLU A 109 29.04 -56.50 -15.62
N GLN A 110 29.21 -57.81 -15.43
CA GLN A 110 29.64 -58.72 -16.50
C GLN A 110 28.65 -58.76 -17.67
N VAL A 111 27.34 -58.87 -17.38
CA VAL A 111 26.28 -58.84 -18.40
C VAL A 111 26.40 -57.55 -19.21
N VAL A 112 26.60 -56.41 -18.54
CA VAL A 112 26.70 -55.14 -19.27
C VAL A 112 28.00 -54.97 -20.04
N GLU A 113 29.12 -55.51 -19.57
CA GLU A 113 30.35 -55.55 -20.37
C GLU A 113 30.14 -56.37 -21.67
N GLU A 114 29.46 -57.51 -21.57
CA GLU A 114 29.09 -58.34 -22.72
C GLU A 114 28.10 -57.63 -23.67
N TRP A 115 27.13 -56.88 -23.12
CA TRP A 115 26.27 -56.00 -23.92
C TRP A 115 27.07 -54.89 -24.61
N ALA A 116 27.99 -54.22 -23.91
CA ALA A 116 28.85 -53.19 -24.47
C ALA A 116 29.67 -53.74 -25.64
N SER A 117 30.19 -54.96 -25.52
CA SER A 117 30.89 -55.68 -26.60
C SER A 117 29.98 -55.97 -27.79
N SER A 118 28.77 -56.50 -27.54
CA SER A 118 27.76 -56.78 -28.57
C SER A 118 27.32 -55.51 -29.31
N PHE A 119 27.15 -54.39 -28.63
CA PHE A 119 26.81 -53.11 -29.27
C PHE A 119 27.99 -52.49 -30.01
N ARG A 120 29.23 -52.63 -29.53
CA ARG A 120 30.43 -52.23 -30.29
C ARG A 120 30.53 -52.91 -31.65
N GLY A 121 30.15 -54.18 -31.72
CA GLY A 121 30.04 -54.93 -32.99
C GLY A 121 28.71 -54.75 -33.73
N GLY A 122 27.80 -53.93 -33.19
CA GLY A 122 26.48 -53.66 -33.74
C GLY A 122 26.44 -52.44 -34.64
N ARG A 123 25.24 -51.86 -34.81
CA ARG A 123 25.04 -50.62 -35.57
C ARG A 123 24.03 -49.71 -34.90
N VAL A 124 24.25 -48.40 -35.00
CA VAL A 124 23.26 -47.37 -34.67
C VAL A 124 22.47 -47.03 -35.91
N VAL A 125 21.15 -47.09 -35.81
CA VAL A 125 20.21 -46.72 -36.86
C VAL A 125 19.52 -45.43 -36.46
N ALA A 126 19.62 -44.42 -37.32
CA ALA A 126 18.93 -43.15 -37.19
C ALA A 126 18.53 -42.67 -38.59
N SER A 127 17.53 -41.79 -38.68
CA SER A 127 17.14 -41.13 -39.92
C SER A 127 17.15 -39.60 -39.74
N PRO A 128 18.03 -38.85 -40.43
CA PRO A 128 19.15 -39.30 -41.28
C PRO A 128 20.18 -40.17 -40.53
N PRO A 129 21.16 -40.81 -41.20
CA PRO A 129 22.25 -41.50 -40.53
C PRO A 129 23.02 -40.59 -39.57
N LEU A 130 23.50 -41.15 -38.45
CA LEU A 130 24.27 -40.43 -37.44
C LEU A 130 25.76 -40.77 -37.58
N ASP A 131 26.61 -39.76 -37.65
CA ASP A 131 28.06 -39.97 -37.59
C ASP A 131 28.47 -40.13 -36.12
N LEU A 132 28.90 -41.34 -35.75
CA LEU A 132 29.15 -41.69 -34.36
C LEU A 132 30.32 -42.68 -34.26
N ASP A 133 31.29 -42.36 -33.41
CA ASP A 133 32.30 -43.33 -32.98
C ASP A 133 31.68 -44.29 -31.95
N VAL A 134 31.18 -45.42 -32.47
CA VAL A 134 30.58 -46.50 -31.67
C VAL A 134 31.57 -47.03 -30.62
N ALA A 135 32.87 -47.10 -30.93
CA ALA A 135 33.86 -47.60 -29.96
C ALA A 135 33.99 -46.65 -28.77
N ALA A 136 33.99 -45.34 -29.00
CA ALA A 136 34.04 -44.33 -27.95
C ALA A 136 32.76 -44.30 -27.09
N VAL A 137 31.58 -44.52 -27.69
CA VAL A 137 30.29 -44.52 -26.96
C VAL A 137 30.25 -45.59 -25.87
N PHE A 138 30.74 -46.78 -26.18
CA PHE A 138 30.72 -47.96 -25.29
C PHE A 138 32.04 -48.19 -24.54
N ALA A 139 32.98 -47.24 -24.58
CA ALA A 139 34.28 -47.38 -23.93
C ALA A 139 34.19 -47.42 -22.39
N SER A 140 33.14 -46.83 -21.81
CA SER A 140 32.97 -46.72 -20.35
C SER A 140 31.53 -46.45 -19.94
N GLY A 141 31.20 -46.75 -18.68
CA GLY A 141 29.88 -46.50 -18.09
C GLY A 141 28.83 -47.56 -18.44
N TYR A 142 27.59 -47.25 -18.09
CA TYR A 142 26.43 -48.14 -18.20
C TYR A 142 25.40 -47.56 -19.19
N TRP A 143 24.23 -48.19 -19.31
CA TRP A 143 23.17 -47.82 -20.27
C TRP A 143 22.87 -46.32 -20.36
N SER A 144 22.77 -45.62 -19.23
CA SER A 144 22.48 -44.18 -19.18
C SER A 144 23.61 -43.34 -19.77
N ALA A 145 24.87 -43.70 -19.53
CA ALA A 145 26.03 -43.01 -20.09
C ALA A 145 26.13 -43.22 -21.61
N TRP A 146 25.84 -44.43 -22.09
CA TRP A 146 25.80 -44.72 -23.52
C TRP A 146 24.67 -43.95 -24.21
N ALA A 147 23.47 -43.98 -23.62
CA ALA A 147 22.32 -43.23 -24.11
C ALA A 147 22.59 -41.72 -24.11
N ALA A 148 23.26 -41.18 -23.09
CA ALA A 148 23.62 -39.77 -23.02
C ALA A 148 24.58 -39.36 -24.15
N ARG A 149 25.59 -40.18 -24.49
CA ARG A 149 26.53 -39.91 -25.59
C ARG A 149 25.85 -39.96 -26.96
N ILE A 150 24.98 -40.96 -27.18
CA ILE A 150 24.17 -41.05 -28.40
C ILE A 150 23.21 -39.86 -28.47
N GLY A 151 22.56 -39.53 -27.35
CA GLY A 151 21.68 -38.37 -27.20
C GLY A 151 22.39 -37.06 -27.54
N GLN A 152 23.61 -36.86 -27.04
CA GLN A 152 24.42 -35.68 -27.37
C GLN A 152 24.67 -35.55 -28.87
N ALA A 153 24.98 -36.66 -29.57
CA ALA A 153 25.17 -36.65 -31.01
C ALA A 153 23.85 -36.39 -31.78
N LEU A 154 22.72 -36.93 -31.31
CA LEU A 154 21.40 -36.63 -31.87
C LEU A 154 21.03 -35.16 -31.72
N LEU A 155 21.27 -34.58 -30.54
CA LEU A 155 21.03 -33.16 -30.25
C LEU A 155 21.95 -32.27 -31.09
N ALA A 156 23.22 -32.66 -31.27
CA ALA A 156 24.16 -31.92 -32.12
C ALA A 156 23.71 -31.82 -33.57
N ARG A 157 23.09 -32.88 -34.09
CA ARG A 157 22.49 -32.87 -35.42
C ARG A 157 21.20 -32.06 -35.48
N ALA A 158 20.34 -32.21 -34.47
CA ALA A 158 19.03 -31.56 -34.46
C ALA A 158 19.14 -30.05 -34.22
N TYR A 159 20.12 -29.61 -33.43
CA TYR A 159 20.27 -28.24 -32.95
C TYR A 159 21.67 -27.70 -33.24
N PRO A 160 22.02 -27.48 -34.52
CA PRO A 160 23.36 -26.98 -34.88
C PRO A 160 23.59 -25.55 -34.36
N ASP A 161 22.55 -24.72 -34.34
CA ASP A 161 22.61 -23.31 -33.97
C ASP A 161 21.76 -23.05 -32.73
N LEU A 162 22.41 -23.05 -31.55
CA LEU A 162 21.74 -22.70 -30.29
C LEU A 162 21.93 -21.22 -29.97
N PRO A 163 20.90 -20.51 -29.47
CA PRO A 163 21.00 -19.11 -29.06
C PRO A 163 21.68 -18.92 -27.69
N VAL A 164 22.52 -19.88 -27.28
CA VAL A 164 23.23 -19.88 -26.01
C VAL A 164 24.73 -19.99 -26.27
N ASP A 165 25.48 -19.04 -25.71
CA ASP A 165 26.94 -19.04 -25.81
C ASP A 165 27.54 -19.97 -24.74
N ALA A 166 27.70 -21.23 -25.11
CA ALA A 166 28.21 -22.29 -24.23
C ALA A 166 29.57 -21.95 -23.60
N ALA A 167 30.41 -21.13 -24.25
CA ALA A 167 31.73 -20.76 -23.74
C ALA A 167 31.67 -19.79 -22.54
N LYS A 168 30.52 -19.16 -22.31
CA LYS A 168 30.28 -18.24 -21.19
C LYS A 168 29.60 -18.89 -19.99
N LEU A 169 29.19 -20.15 -20.10
CA LEU A 169 28.56 -20.88 -19.00
C LEU A 169 29.59 -21.31 -17.96
N SER A 170 29.28 -21.09 -16.69
CA SER A 170 30.08 -21.57 -15.56
C SER A 170 29.89 -23.07 -15.28
N SER A 171 28.69 -23.58 -15.56
CA SER A 171 28.30 -24.99 -15.50
C SER A 171 27.18 -25.26 -16.51
N PRO A 172 26.88 -26.54 -16.82
CA PRO A 172 25.71 -26.87 -17.65
C PRO A 172 24.41 -26.33 -17.04
N LEU A 173 23.61 -25.66 -17.86
CA LEU A 173 22.33 -25.09 -17.48
C LEU A 173 21.27 -26.21 -17.40
N ARG A 174 20.47 -26.19 -16.33
CA ARG A 174 19.37 -27.11 -16.04
C ARG A 174 18.05 -26.35 -16.20
N PRO A 175 17.37 -26.44 -17.35
CA PRO A 175 16.25 -25.56 -17.68
C PRO A 175 15.13 -25.54 -16.62
N ASP A 176 14.81 -26.69 -16.03
CA ASP A 176 13.73 -26.84 -15.04
C ASP A 176 14.01 -26.17 -13.69
N GLU A 177 15.30 -26.00 -13.34
CA GLU A 177 15.72 -25.39 -12.08
C GLU A 177 16.21 -23.96 -12.28
N ASP A 178 17.07 -23.77 -13.27
CA ASP A 178 17.77 -22.51 -13.52
C ASP A 178 16.87 -21.53 -14.30
N GLY A 179 15.90 -22.00 -15.09
CA GLY A 179 14.91 -21.16 -15.77
C GLY A 179 14.02 -20.36 -14.79
N PRO A 180 13.33 -21.01 -13.83
CA PRO A 180 12.62 -20.32 -12.76
C PRO A 180 13.51 -19.39 -11.94
N ALA A 181 14.75 -19.81 -11.62
CA ALA A 181 15.69 -18.97 -10.86
C ALA A 181 16.09 -17.70 -11.62
N LEU A 182 16.32 -17.80 -12.93
CA LEU A 182 16.57 -16.66 -13.80
C LEU A 182 15.34 -15.75 -13.94
N PHE A 183 14.13 -16.32 -13.93
CA PHE A 183 12.90 -15.54 -13.91
C PHE A 183 12.77 -14.73 -12.61
N GLU A 184 13.23 -15.23 -11.46
CA GLU A 184 13.25 -14.42 -10.23
C GLU A 184 14.17 -13.19 -10.34
N ALA A 185 15.25 -13.26 -11.12
CA ALA A 185 16.14 -12.12 -11.37
C ALA A 185 15.47 -10.97 -12.14
N ILE A 186 14.46 -11.27 -12.98
CA ILE A 186 13.64 -10.29 -13.70
C ILE A 186 12.83 -9.39 -12.76
N ARG A 187 12.57 -9.85 -11.53
CA ARG A 187 11.57 -9.27 -10.63
C ARG A 187 12.10 -8.10 -9.80
N GLY A 188 13.38 -7.73 -9.94
CA GLY A 188 13.99 -6.60 -9.22
C GLY A 188 14.08 -6.75 -7.71
N ALA A 189 13.66 -7.89 -7.13
CA ALA A 189 13.89 -8.20 -5.73
C ALA A 189 15.29 -8.79 -5.59
N GLU A 190 16.05 -8.29 -4.62
CA GLU A 190 17.32 -8.84 -4.12
C GLU A 190 17.13 -10.26 -3.57
N SER A 191 16.72 -11.21 -4.42
CA SER A 191 16.79 -12.62 -4.08
C SER A 191 18.21 -13.07 -4.37
N ASP A 192 18.92 -13.52 -3.33
CA ASP A 192 20.27 -14.09 -3.46
C ASP A 192 20.29 -15.16 -4.57
N PHE A 193 19.23 -15.97 -4.67
CA PHE A 193 19.07 -17.00 -5.69
C PHE A 193 19.01 -16.47 -7.13
N GLY A 194 18.23 -15.41 -7.40
CA GLY A 194 18.13 -14.83 -8.74
C GLY A 194 19.44 -14.18 -9.18
N SER A 195 20.13 -13.50 -8.26
CA SER A 195 21.43 -12.88 -8.54
C SER A 195 22.50 -13.92 -8.90
N VAL A 196 22.57 -15.04 -8.15
CA VAL A 196 23.50 -16.14 -8.42
C VAL A 196 23.23 -16.78 -9.78
N ALA A 197 21.96 -17.02 -10.13
CA ALA A 197 21.60 -17.57 -11.44
C ALA A 197 21.97 -16.61 -12.58
N LEU A 198 21.73 -15.30 -12.39
CA LEU A 198 22.06 -14.27 -13.38
C LEU A 198 23.58 -14.17 -13.61
N ASP A 199 24.37 -14.24 -12.55
CA ASP A 199 25.84 -14.24 -12.64
C ASP A 199 26.38 -15.52 -13.31
N ALA A 200 25.78 -16.67 -13.02
CA ALA A 200 26.19 -17.96 -13.54
C ALA A 200 25.87 -18.14 -15.03
N PHE A 201 24.73 -17.62 -15.50
CA PHE A 201 24.15 -17.95 -16.81
C PHE A 201 23.78 -16.74 -17.68
N GLY A 202 23.57 -15.55 -17.09
CA GLY A 202 23.00 -14.40 -17.79
C GLY A 202 23.82 -13.93 -18.99
N ALA A 203 25.15 -13.99 -18.90
CA ALA A 203 26.05 -13.63 -20.01
C ALA A 203 26.00 -14.63 -21.18
N ALA A 204 25.74 -15.91 -20.90
CA ALA A 204 25.62 -16.96 -21.93
C ALA A 204 24.28 -16.89 -22.67
N LEU A 205 23.22 -16.52 -21.96
CA LEU A 205 21.87 -16.34 -22.52
C LEU A 205 21.65 -14.96 -23.16
N GLY A 206 22.63 -14.05 -23.06
CA GLY A 206 22.54 -12.69 -23.61
C GLY A 206 21.55 -11.78 -22.87
N ILE A 207 21.22 -12.10 -21.61
CA ILE A 207 20.29 -11.34 -20.76
C ILE A 207 21.00 -10.46 -19.72
N ALA A 208 22.33 -10.59 -19.60
CA ALA A 208 23.17 -9.73 -18.76
C ALA A 208 24.54 -9.48 -19.40
N ARG A 209 25.20 -8.38 -19.02
CA ARG A 209 26.60 -8.14 -19.41
C ARG A 209 27.55 -8.81 -18.42
N LYS A 210 28.62 -9.43 -18.92
CA LYS A 210 29.65 -10.04 -18.07
C LYS A 210 30.21 -9.02 -17.07
N GLY A 211 30.12 -9.33 -15.77
CA GLY A 211 30.60 -8.46 -14.69
C GLY A 211 29.65 -7.33 -14.26
N ARG A 212 28.43 -7.27 -14.81
CA ARG A 212 27.34 -6.43 -14.31
C ARG A 212 26.14 -7.33 -14.05
N GLY A 213 25.81 -7.57 -12.77
CA GLY A 213 24.64 -8.34 -12.32
C GLY A 213 23.30 -7.63 -12.57
N THR A 214 23.18 -6.95 -13.71
CA THR A 214 22.00 -6.19 -14.13
C THR A 214 21.51 -6.70 -15.48
N LEU A 215 20.20 -6.87 -15.61
CA LEU A 215 19.57 -7.29 -16.86
C LEU A 215 19.84 -6.31 -18.00
N ASP A 216 20.21 -6.85 -19.15
CA ASP A 216 20.37 -6.16 -20.43
C ASP A 216 19.82 -7.04 -21.54
N LEU A 217 18.61 -6.71 -22.03
CA LEU A 217 17.93 -7.46 -23.09
C LEU A 217 18.20 -6.93 -24.50
N SER A 218 19.09 -5.93 -24.64
CA SER A 218 19.34 -5.26 -25.93
C SER A 218 19.98 -6.17 -26.98
N ARG A 219 20.57 -7.31 -26.58
CA ARG A 219 21.26 -8.26 -27.47
C ARG A 219 20.89 -9.73 -27.16
N CYS A 220 19.67 -9.95 -26.68
CA CYS A 220 19.21 -11.28 -26.32
C CYS A 220 18.68 -12.05 -27.55
N ALA A 221 19.54 -12.90 -28.14
CA ALA A 221 19.21 -13.70 -29.31
C ALA A 221 17.99 -14.61 -29.10
N GLY A 222 17.78 -15.13 -27.88
CA GLY A 222 16.60 -15.93 -27.55
C GLY A 222 15.30 -15.14 -27.63
N VAL A 223 15.31 -13.87 -27.21
CA VAL A 223 14.15 -12.97 -27.35
C VAL A 223 13.88 -12.63 -28.83
N ASP A 224 14.94 -12.40 -29.61
CA ASP A 224 14.81 -12.13 -31.05
C ASP A 224 14.24 -13.35 -31.80
N LEU A 225 14.63 -14.57 -31.40
CA LEU A 225 14.05 -15.80 -31.93
C LEU A 225 12.57 -15.95 -31.59
N VAL A 226 12.15 -15.66 -30.36
CA VAL A 226 10.73 -15.69 -29.99
C VAL A 226 9.94 -14.71 -30.86
N ALA A 227 10.44 -13.49 -31.04
CA ALA A 227 9.79 -12.49 -31.88
C ALA A 227 9.60 -12.98 -33.33
N ALA A 228 10.65 -13.53 -33.94
CA ALA A 228 10.60 -14.01 -35.32
C ALA A 228 9.69 -15.25 -35.50
N GLU A 229 9.69 -16.19 -34.56
CA GLU A 229 8.86 -17.39 -34.65
C GLU A 229 7.38 -17.09 -34.31
N ALA A 230 7.11 -16.10 -33.46
CA ALA A 230 5.75 -15.66 -33.11
C ALA A 230 5.00 -15.00 -34.29
N GLU A 231 5.71 -14.53 -35.32
CA GLU A 231 5.09 -14.04 -36.57
C GLU A 231 4.42 -15.17 -37.36
N HIS A 232 4.88 -16.41 -37.18
CA HIS A 232 4.49 -17.57 -38.01
C HIS A 232 3.72 -18.62 -37.23
N HIS A 233 3.87 -18.66 -35.90
CA HIS A 233 3.30 -19.66 -35.02
C HIS A 233 2.67 -18.99 -33.80
N SER A 234 1.66 -19.62 -33.22
CA SER A 234 1.02 -19.15 -31.99
C SER A 234 0.83 -20.29 -30.98
N GLY A 235 0.60 -19.92 -29.71
CA GLY A 235 0.31 -20.84 -28.62
C GLY A 235 1.24 -22.06 -28.50
N ALA A 236 0.65 -23.23 -28.30
CA ALA A 236 1.37 -24.49 -28.18
C ALA A 236 2.26 -24.82 -29.39
N ALA A 237 1.89 -24.39 -30.61
CA ALA A 237 2.71 -24.62 -31.80
C ALA A 237 3.99 -23.78 -31.77
N LEU A 238 3.92 -22.52 -31.33
CA LEU A 238 5.10 -21.68 -31.09
C LEU A 238 6.01 -22.29 -30.01
N GLY A 239 5.43 -22.72 -28.90
CA GLY A 239 6.18 -23.39 -27.83
C GLY A 239 6.90 -24.64 -28.33
N HIS A 240 6.21 -25.50 -29.09
CA HIS A 240 6.79 -26.70 -29.67
C HIS A 240 7.91 -26.36 -30.67
N ARG A 241 7.72 -25.34 -31.51
CA ARG A 241 8.74 -24.87 -32.46
C ARG A 241 10.01 -24.40 -31.75
N LEU A 242 9.88 -23.58 -30.70
CA LEU A 242 11.00 -23.10 -29.90
C LEU A 242 11.70 -24.25 -29.16
N ALA A 243 10.93 -25.12 -28.50
CA ALA A 243 11.46 -26.19 -27.66
C ALA A 243 12.06 -27.34 -28.46
N HIS A 244 11.31 -27.91 -29.41
CA HIS A 244 11.70 -29.10 -30.17
C HIS A 244 12.32 -28.78 -31.53
N GLY A 245 11.98 -27.65 -32.14
CA GLY A 245 12.53 -27.24 -33.44
C GLY A 245 13.86 -26.49 -33.34
N LEU A 246 14.00 -25.63 -32.32
CA LEU A 246 15.20 -24.79 -32.11
C LEU A 246 16.03 -25.20 -30.89
N GLY A 247 15.60 -26.23 -30.16
CA GLY A 247 16.39 -26.82 -29.07
C GLY A 247 16.45 -25.97 -27.79
N LEU A 248 15.51 -25.04 -27.59
CA LEU A 248 15.50 -24.23 -26.37
C LEU A 248 15.05 -25.00 -25.14
N THR A 249 14.31 -26.11 -25.27
CA THR A 249 13.47 -26.69 -24.20
C THR A 249 12.30 -25.80 -23.78
N TYR A 250 11.24 -26.39 -23.22
CA TYR A 250 10.06 -25.62 -22.81
C TYR A 250 10.36 -24.58 -21.73
N PRO A 251 11.14 -24.87 -20.67
CA PRO A 251 11.46 -23.87 -19.65
C PRO A 251 12.22 -22.66 -20.20
N LEU A 252 13.22 -22.83 -21.08
CA LEU A 252 13.89 -21.66 -21.67
C LEU A 252 13.02 -20.95 -22.71
N ALA A 253 12.21 -21.69 -23.48
CA ALA A 253 11.24 -21.07 -24.39
C ALA A 253 10.27 -20.15 -23.61
N THR A 254 9.76 -20.63 -22.46
CA THR A 254 8.94 -19.84 -21.54
C THR A 254 9.71 -18.62 -21.00
N LEU A 255 10.94 -18.81 -20.53
CA LEU A 255 11.78 -17.70 -20.04
C LEU A 255 11.96 -16.62 -21.11
N PHE A 256 12.34 -16.99 -22.33
CA PHE A 256 12.55 -16.04 -23.42
C PHE A 256 11.24 -15.36 -23.88
N ALA A 257 10.11 -16.07 -23.82
CA ALA A 257 8.80 -15.47 -24.08
C ALA A 257 8.44 -14.38 -23.05
N LEU A 258 8.67 -14.64 -21.76
CA LEU A 258 8.41 -13.65 -20.71
C LEU A 258 9.41 -12.47 -20.78
N LEU A 259 10.67 -12.74 -21.17
CA LEU A 259 11.66 -11.69 -21.42
C LEU A 259 11.31 -10.83 -22.64
N TYR A 260 10.65 -11.40 -23.65
CA TYR A 260 10.16 -10.65 -24.80
C TYR A 260 9.07 -9.63 -24.40
N VAL A 261 8.17 -10.04 -23.50
CA VAL A 261 7.20 -9.13 -22.87
C VAL A 261 7.92 -8.06 -22.04
N LEU A 262 8.90 -8.46 -21.22
CA LEU A 262 9.66 -7.52 -20.38
C LEU A 262 10.40 -6.44 -21.20
N ARG A 263 10.89 -6.80 -22.39
CA ARG A 263 11.51 -5.84 -23.33
C ARG A 263 10.54 -4.72 -23.77
N GLY A 264 9.25 -4.85 -23.46
CA GLY A 264 8.20 -3.85 -23.72
C GLY A 264 7.70 -3.86 -25.16
N SER A 265 8.07 -4.88 -25.94
CA SER A 265 7.69 -4.99 -27.35
C SER A 265 6.48 -5.89 -27.58
N ALA A 266 5.99 -6.57 -26.55
CA ALA A 266 5.00 -7.62 -26.70
C ALA A 266 4.18 -7.91 -25.45
N GLU A 267 3.12 -8.67 -25.64
CA GLU A 267 2.28 -9.28 -24.61
C GLU A 267 1.99 -10.74 -24.97
N VAL A 268 1.66 -11.54 -23.96
CA VAL A 268 1.16 -12.90 -24.16
C VAL A 268 -0.34 -12.87 -23.97
N ARG A 269 -1.10 -13.35 -24.94
CA ARG A 269 -2.54 -13.61 -24.84
C ARG A 269 -2.76 -15.06 -24.43
N LEU A 270 -3.61 -15.25 -23.43
CA LEU A 270 -3.90 -16.52 -22.80
C LEU A 270 -5.30 -17.00 -23.18
N ALA A 271 -5.47 -18.32 -23.19
CA ALA A 271 -6.78 -18.93 -23.32
C ALA A 271 -7.70 -18.52 -22.14
N PRO A 272 -9.02 -18.37 -22.35
CA PRO A 272 -9.96 -17.99 -21.28
C PRO A 272 -9.96 -18.93 -20.06
N THR A 273 -9.48 -20.17 -20.22
CA THR A 273 -9.42 -21.20 -19.18
C THR A 273 -8.02 -21.40 -18.60
N HIS A 274 -7.13 -20.41 -18.72
CA HIS A 274 -5.74 -20.55 -18.28
C HIS A 274 -5.62 -20.84 -16.78
N GLY A 275 -4.60 -21.62 -16.39
CA GLY A 275 -4.34 -22.00 -15.00
C GLY A 275 -3.35 -21.09 -14.26
N LEU A 276 -2.93 -19.98 -14.88
CA LEU A 276 -1.86 -19.12 -14.37
C LEU A 276 -2.25 -18.39 -13.07
N ARG A 277 -1.25 -18.19 -12.21
CA ARG A 277 -1.40 -17.62 -10.86
C ARG A 277 -0.40 -16.51 -10.59
N LEU A 278 -0.78 -15.62 -9.70
CA LEU A 278 0.09 -14.63 -9.09
C LEU A 278 0.88 -15.25 -7.93
N ARG A 279 1.95 -14.58 -7.50
CA ARG A 279 2.77 -15.02 -6.34
C ARG A 279 1.97 -15.13 -5.04
N SER A 280 0.94 -14.30 -4.89
CA SER A 280 0.03 -14.35 -3.74
C SER A 280 -0.72 -15.68 -3.65
N GLY A 281 -0.73 -16.45 -4.74
CA GLY A 281 -1.53 -17.67 -4.90
C GLY A 281 -2.85 -17.42 -5.63
N ASP A 282 -3.23 -16.16 -5.82
CA ASP A 282 -4.45 -15.76 -6.52
C ASP A 282 -4.38 -16.15 -8.00
N ALA A 283 -5.56 -16.40 -8.60
CA ALA A 283 -5.66 -16.58 -10.03
C ALA A 283 -5.30 -15.26 -10.73
N LEU A 284 -4.65 -15.36 -11.90
CA LEU A 284 -4.54 -14.20 -12.77
C LEU A 284 -5.93 -13.93 -13.38
N ASP A 285 -6.50 -12.75 -13.14
CA ASP A 285 -7.86 -12.44 -13.62
C ASP A 285 -7.91 -12.05 -15.09
N GLU A 286 -6.82 -11.48 -15.62
CA GLU A 286 -6.75 -11.03 -17.02
C GLU A 286 -6.14 -12.12 -17.90
N PRO A 287 -6.71 -12.45 -19.07
CA PRO A 287 -6.19 -13.48 -19.98
C PRO A 287 -4.95 -12.99 -20.75
N ARG A 288 -4.08 -12.19 -20.11
CA ARG A 288 -2.99 -11.46 -20.75
C ARG A 288 -1.81 -11.30 -19.78
N ILE A 289 -0.59 -11.48 -20.29
CA ILE A 289 0.65 -11.18 -19.56
C ILE A 289 1.31 -9.97 -20.21
N THR A 290 1.39 -8.88 -19.45
CA THR A 290 2.01 -7.60 -19.82
C THR A 290 3.22 -7.31 -18.92
N THR A 291 4.00 -6.29 -19.26
CA THR A 291 5.16 -5.86 -18.46
C THR A 291 4.81 -5.56 -17.00
N ASN A 292 3.60 -5.05 -16.74
CA ASN A 292 3.15 -4.68 -15.40
C ASN A 292 2.81 -5.89 -14.52
N ILE A 293 2.35 -7.01 -15.11
CA ILE A 293 1.98 -8.20 -14.34
C ILE A 293 3.15 -9.16 -14.11
N LEU A 294 4.18 -9.11 -14.97
CA LEU A 294 5.37 -9.97 -14.87
C LEU A 294 6.00 -9.99 -13.47
N PRO A 295 6.21 -8.85 -12.77
CA PRO A 295 6.77 -8.86 -11.41
C PRO A 295 5.92 -9.61 -10.38
N HIS A 296 4.63 -9.82 -10.67
CA HIS A 296 3.65 -10.46 -9.78
C HIS A 296 3.29 -11.90 -10.20
N LEU A 297 3.69 -12.36 -11.39
CA LEU A 297 3.36 -13.67 -11.93
C LEU A 297 4.15 -14.81 -11.26
N ALA A 298 3.51 -15.92 -10.86
CA ALA A 298 4.23 -17.12 -10.42
C ALA A 298 4.86 -17.84 -11.64
N TRP A 299 5.97 -18.57 -11.46
CA TRP A 299 6.61 -19.30 -12.58
C TRP A 299 5.61 -20.26 -13.26
N PRO A 300 5.33 -20.10 -14.57
CA PRO A 300 4.32 -20.90 -15.24
C PRO A 300 4.93 -22.22 -15.74
N ALA A 301 4.96 -23.24 -14.89
CA ALA A 301 5.51 -24.56 -15.24
C ALA A 301 4.81 -25.23 -16.43
N ARG A 302 3.51 -24.91 -16.66
CA ARG A 302 2.73 -25.35 -17.82
C ARG A 302 2.24 -24.16 -18.63
N PHE A 303 3.18 -23.42 -19.22
CA PHE A 303 2.90 -22.17 -19.90
C PHE A 303 2.17 -22.35 -21.24
N TRP A 304 2.78 -23.09 -22.17
CA TRP A 304 2.37 -23.12 -23.58
C TRP A 304 0.95 -23.64 -23.91
N PRO A 305 0.37 -24.59 -23.15
CA PRO A 305 -1.03 -24.99 -23.35
C PRO A 305 -2.05 -23.86 -23.06
N ASP A 306 -1.68 -22.90 -22.21
CA ASP A 306 -2.53 -21.79 -21.80
C ASP A 306 -2.34 -20.54 -22.67
N VAL A 307 -1.41 -20.57 -23.65
CA VAL A 307 -1.09 -19.44 -24.51
C VAL A 307 -1.86 -19.55 -25.82
N ASP A 308 -2.59 -18.50 -26.20
CA ASP A 308 -3.22 -18.37 -27.51
C ASP A 308 -2.27 -17.72 -28.52
N GLY A 309 -1.47 -16.75 -28.07
CA GLY A 309 -0.51 -16.07 -28.94
C GLY A 309 0.43 -15.12 -28.19
N ILE A 310 1.54 -14.77 -28.85
CA ILE A 310 2.49 -13.76 -28.39
C ILE A 310 2.66 -12.76 -29.52
N GLY A 311 2.56 -11.47 -29.22
CA GLY A 311 2.61 -10.45 -30.26
C GLY A 311 2.80 -9.05 -29.70
N PRO A 312 2.89 -8.02 -30.56
CA PRO A 312 2.94 -6.63 -30.11
C PRO A 312 1.73 -6.33 -29.23
N ALA A 313 1.91 -5.43 -28.26
CA ALA A 313 0.81 -4.97 -27.42
C ALA A 313 -0.30 -4.41 -28.31
N GLY A 314 -1.42 -5.14 -28.41
CA GLY A 314 -2.53 -4.81 -29.29
C GLY A 314 -3.34 -3.63 -28.75
N ALA A 315 -4.00 -2.90 -29.65
CA ALA A 315 -5.17 -2.12 -29.26
C ALA A 315 -6.19 -3.08 -28.60
N PRO A 316 -6.96 -2.64 -27.60
CA PRO A 316 -8.01 -3.46 -26.99
C PRO A 316 -8.90 -4.12 -28.03
N ASP A 317 -9.03 -5.43 -27.93
CA ASP A 317 -10.06 -6.16 -28.64
C ASP A 317 -11.41 -5.84 -27.96
N ALA A 318 -12.54 -5.94 -28.66
CA ALA A 318 -13.86 -5.69 -28.05
C ALA A 318 -14.15 -6.60 -26.83
N GLU A 319 -13.52 -7.77 -26.76
CA GLU A 319 -13.56 -8.67 -25.59
C GLU A 319 -12.79 -8.12 -24.39
N ASP A 320 -11.72 -7.33 -24.62
CA ASP A 320 -10.90 -6.73 -23.55
C ASP A 320 -11.60 -5.54 -22.87
N THR A 321 -12.57 -4.91 -23.55
CA THR A 321 -13.28 -3.72 -23.04
C THR A 321 -14.49 -4.09 -22.16
N GLY A 322 -15.08 -5.27 -22.35
CA GLY A 322 -16.24 -5.75 -21.59
C GLY A 322 -16.10 -5.63 -20.07
N PRO A 323 -15.04 -6.16 -19.44
CA PRO A 323 -14.86 -6.07 -17.99
C PRO A 323 -14.80 -4.63 -17.45
N TYR A 324 -14.29 -3.69 -18.23
CA TYR A 324 -14.22 -2.27 -17.86
C TYR A 324 -15.60 -1.61 -17.97
N LEU A 325 -16.34 -1.92 -19.04
CA LEU A 325 -17.72 -1.47 -19.20
C LEU A 325 -18.62 -2.01 -18.09
N ASP A 326 -18.44 -3.28 -17.68
CA ASP A 326 -19.18 -3.89 -16.57
C ASP A 326 -18.96 -3.16 -15.25
N VAL A 327 -17.72 -2.77 -14.93
CA VAL A 327 -17.42 -1.96 -13.73
C VAL A 327 -18.12 -0.61 -13.78
N LEU A 328 -18.28 -0.02 -14.96
CA LEU A 328 -19.00 1.23 -15.16
C LEU A 328 -20.53 1.03 -15.27
N GLY A 329 -21.01 -0.22 -15.36
CA GLY A 329 -22.42 -0.55 -15.62
C GLY A 329 -22.90 -0.12 -17.01
N LEU A 330 -22.02 -0.11 -18.00
CA LEU A 330 -22.27 0.35 -19.37
C LEU A 330 -22.44 -0.82 -20.34
N THR A 331 -23.33 -0.67 -21.30
CA THR A 331 -23.58 -1.69 -22.33
C THR A 331 -23.45 -1.16 -23.75
N ASP A 332 -23.51 0.16 -23.95
CA ASP A 332 -23.44 0.81 -25.27
C ASP A 332 -22.96 2.28 -25.18
N ASP A 333 -22.75 2.90 -26.35
CA ASP A 333 -22.32 4.31 -26.48
C ASP A 333 -23.34 5.33 -25.95
N SER A 334 -24.61 4.95 -25.81
CA SER A 334 -25.64 5.83 -25.25
C SER A 334 -25.52 5.90 -23.74
N GLY A 335 -25.30 4.75 -23.09
CA GLY A 335 -24.93 4.66 -21.69
C GLY A 335 -23.62 5.42 -21.40
N LEU A 336 -22.61 5.25 -22.26
CA LEU A 336 -21.35 5.97 -22.12
C LEU A 336 -21.55 7.49 -22.13
N ARG A 337 -22.30 8.04 -23.09
CA ARG A 337 -22.54 9.50 -23.15
C ARG A 337 -23.26 10.04 -21.90
N ALA A 338 -24.24 9.31 -21.39
CA ALA A 338 -24.93 9.67 -20.15
C ALA A 338 -23.98 9.63 -18.93
N TRP A 339 -23.14 8.60 -18.87
CA TRP A 339 -22.11 8.46 -17.84
C TRP A 339 -21.07 9.59 -17.92
N LEU A 340 -20.52 9.88 -19.10
CA LEU A 340 -19.56 10.97 -19.32
C LEU A 340 -20.11 12.33 -18.91
N GLY A 341 -21.39 12.61 -19.20
CA GLY A 341 -22.07 13.81 -18.72
C GLY A 341 -22.09 13.90 -17.20
N THR A 342 -22.54 12.82 -16.54
CA THR A 342 -22.61 12.74 -15.07
C THR A 342 -21.23 12.90 -14.41
N MET A 343 -20.20 12.28 -15.00
CA MET A 343 -18.82 12.36 -14.52
C MET A 343 -18.24 13.76 -14.67
N SER A 344 -18.47 14.39 -15.82
CA SER A 344 -17.97 15.74 -16.12
C SER A 344 -18.59 16.79 -15.20
N ASP A 345 -19.89 16.71 -14.96
CA ASP A 345 -20.60 17.60 -14.02
C ASP A 345 -20.11 17.41 -12.58
N GLY A 346 -19.81 16.17 -12.20
CA GLY A 346 -19.30 15.83 -10.87
C GLY A 346 -17.85 16.25 -10.64
N LEU A 347 -16.98 16.19 -11.66
CA LEU A 347 -15.53 16.37 -11.51
C LEU A 347 -15.14 17.69 -10.86
N LEU A 348 -15.72 18.79 -11.33
CA LEU A 348 -15.43 20.11 -10.76
C LEU A 348 -15.87 20.18 -9.29
N SER A 349 -17.09 19.71 -8.99
CA SER A 349 -17.68 19.78 -7.65
C SER A 349 -16.91 18.93 -6.63
N VAL A 350 -16.55 17.69 -7.01
CA VAL A 350 -15.73 16.81 -6.17
C VAL A 350 -14.34 17.41 -5.95
N THR A 351 -13.70 17.92 -7.01
CA THR A 351 -12.37 18.54 -6.90
C THR A 351 -12.41 19.73 -5.93
N GLN A 352 -13.40 20.62 -6.05
CA GLN A 352 -13.55 21.77 -5.15
C GLN A 352 -13.81 21.35 -3.70
N ALA A 353 -14.63 20.32 -3.48
CA ALA A 353 -14.91 19.81 -2.14
C ALA A 353 -13.66 19.21 -1.47
N LEU A 354 -12.87 18.43 -2.20
CA LEU A 354 -11.62 17.87 -1.69
C LEU A 354 -10.58 18.97 -1.37
N ILE A 355 -10.46 19.97 -2.24
CA ILE A 355 -9.60 21.14 -1.98
C ILE A 355 -10.05 21.89 -0.72
N ALA A 356 -11.36 22.12 -0.55
CA ALA A 356 -11.90 22.82 0.61
C ALA A 356 -11.66 22.04 1.92
N LEU A 357 -11.85 20.72 1.89
CA LEU A 357 -11.57 19.84 3.03
C LEU A 357 -10.09 19.82 3.39
N ALA A 358 -9.19 19.66 2.40
CA ALA A 358 -7.74 19.72 2.62
C ALA A 358 -7.32 21.07 3.21
N ALA A 359 -7.84 22.17 2.65
CA ALA A 359 -7.56 23.52 3.14
C ALA A 359 -8.05 23.73 4.58
N ALA A 360 -9.24 23.20 4.92
CA ALA A 360 -9.74 23.23 6.30
C ALA A 360 -8.86 22.43 7.27
N GLN A 361 -8.25 21.33 6.81
CA GLN A 361 -7.23 20.59 7.56
C GLN A 361 -5.87 21.32 7.65
N GLY A 362 -5.70 22.46 6.95
CA GLY A 362 -4.46 23.23 6.90
C GLY A 362 -3.41 22.65 5.94
N ARG A 363 -3.83 21.87 4.93
CA ARG A 363 -2.94 21.23 3.95
C ARG A 363 -3.43 21.41 2.51
N GLU A 364 -2.59 21.03 1.56
CA GLU A 364 -2.96 20.85 0.16
C GLU A 364 -3.25 19.38 -0.14
N LEU A 365 -3.79 19.10 -1.32
CA LEU A 365 -3.93 17.72 -1.82
C LEU A 365 -2.55 17.15 -2.12
N ASP A 366 -2.32 15.90 -1.73
CA ASP A 366 -1.07 15.21 -2.02
C ASP A 366 -1.02 14.67 -3.47
N ALA A 367 0.12 14.09 -3.84
CA ALA A 367 0.33 13.57 -5.19
C ALA A 367 -0.62 12.42 -5.56
N ASP A 368 -0.97 11.55 -4.59
CA ASP A 368 -1.83 10.39 -4.83
C ASP A 368 -3.30 10.82 -4.98
N GLU A 369 -3.74 11.80 -4.17
CA GLU A 369 -5.07 12.42 -4.25
C GLU A 369 -5.26 13.16 -5.59
N LEU A 370 -4.24 13.92 -6.03
CA LEU A 370 -4.25 14.60 -7.33
C LEU A 370 -4.22 13.62 -8.50
N GLU A 371 -3.42 12.56 -8.40
CA GLU A 371 -3.33 11.51 -9.41
C GLU A 371 -4.68 10.78 -9.55
N ALA A 372 -5.37 10.47 -8.44
CA ALA A 372 -6.70 9.86 -8.50
C ALA A 372 -7.72 10.73 -9.26
N LEU A 373 -7.73 12.05 -9.04
CA LEU A 373 -8.57 12.98 -9.81
C LEU A 373 -8.15 13.07 -11.28
N TRP A 374 -6.85 13.07 -11.55
CA TRP A 374 -6.30 13.12 -12.91
C TRP A 374 -6.67 11.88 -13.71
N ARG A 375 -6.64 10.70 -13.09
CA ARG A 375 -7.05 9.45 -13.72
C ARG A 375 -8.51 9.48 -14.17
N VAL A 376 -9.41 9.96 -13.31
CA VAL A 376 -10.83 10.15 -13.68
C VAL A 376 -10.96 11.17 -14.82
N ARG A 377 -10.23 12.29 -14.74
CA ARG A 377 -10.23 13.30 -15.80
C ARG A 377 -9.77 12.75 -17.15
N ARG A 378 -8.78 11.88 -17.18
CA ARG A 378 -8.31 11.23 -18.41
C ARG A 378 -9.27 10.21 -18.96
N LEU A 379 -10.01 9.53 -18.09
CA LEU A 379 -11.03 8.56 -18.48
C LEU A 379 -12.25 9.23 -19.13
N ILE A 380 -12.62 10.44 -18.72
CA ILE A 380 -13.75 11.17 -19.34
C ILE A 380 -13.42 11.76 -20.73
N GLU A 381 -12.18 11.65 -21.20
CA GLU A 381 -11.78 12.08 -22.55
C GLU A 381 -12.08 11.02 -23.62
N VAL A 382 -12.69 9.89 -23.26
CA VAL A 382 -13.05 8.81 -24.18
C VAL A 382 -14.25 9.21 -25.05
N GLU A 383 -14.20 8.88 -26.34
CA GLU A 383 -15.25 9.22 -27.31
C GLU A 383 -16.28 8.10 -27.51
N ASP A 384 -15.86 6.83 -27.47
CA ASP A 384 -16.72 5.66 -27.70
C ASP A 384 -16.50 4.52 -26.69
N ALA A 385 -17.45 3.59 -26.62
CA ALA A 385 -17.40 2.49 -25.65
C ALA A 385 -16.25 1.50 -25.93
N ALA A 386 -15.76 1.43 -27.16
CA ALA A 386 -14.64 0.55 -27.53
C ALA A 386 -13.31 1.06 -26.94
N ASP A 387 -13.13 2.38 -26.87
CA ASP A 387 -11.94 3.05 -26.37
C ASP A 387 -11.82 3.07 -24.84
N VAL A 388 -12.92 2.81 -24.11
CA VAL A 388 -12.92 2.81 -22.63
C VAL A 388 -11.86 1.85 -22.08
N GLY A 389 -11.76 0.64 -22.63
CA GLY A 389 -10.79 -0.36 -22.18
C GLY A 389 -9.34 0.09 -22.43
N ALA A 390 -9.06 0.72 -23.58
CA ALA A 390 -7.74 1.29 -23.89
C ALA A 390 -7.37 2.37 -22.89
N ARG A 391 -8.26 3.35 -22.71
CA ARG A 391 -7.98 4.49 -21.84
C ARG A 391 -7.90 4.08 -20.38
N ALA A 392 -8.75 3.16 -19.93
CA ALA A 392 -8.67 2.61 -18.58
C ALA A 392 -7.32 1.93 -18.34
N ARG A 393 -6.79 1.17 -19.30
CA ARG A 393 -5.46 0.55 -19.18
C ARG A 393 -4.32 1.55 -19.23
N GLU A 394 -4.40 2.55 -20.11
CA GLU A 394 -3.42 3.63 -20.17
C GLU A 394 -3.28 4.34 -18.82
N VAL A 395 -4.41 4.58 -18.16
CA VAL A 395 -4.50 5.43 -16.98
C VAL A 395 -4.36 4.65 -15.66
N PHE A 396 -4.91 3.43 -15.58
CA PHE A 396 -4.97 2.62 -14.36
C PHE A 396 -4.09 1.36 -14.44
N GLY A 397 -3.55 1.01 -15.61
CA GLY A 397 -2.71 -0.16 -15.84
C GLY A 397 -3.49 -1.46 -16.01
N SER A 398 -4.44 -1.77 -15.11
CA SER A 398 -5.24 -3.01 -15.13
C SER A 398 -6.64 -2.83 -14.52
N ILE A 399 -7.49 -3.86 -14.62
CA ILE A 399 -8.89 -3.81 -14.16
C ILE A 399 -9.03 -3.66 -12.64
N GLY A 400 -8.07 -4.18 -11.86
CA GLY A 400 -8.08 -4.10 -10.40
C GLY A 400 -8.00 -2.64 -9.90
N PRO A 401 -6.90 -1.91 -10.20
CA PRO A 401 -6.77 -0.49 -9.89
C PRO A 401 -7.90 0.37 -10.49
N PHE A 402 -8.39 0.02 -11.68
CA PHE A 402 -9.55 0.67 -12.28
C PHE A 402 -10.81 0.55 -11.41
N ARG A 403 -11.15 -0.67 -10.97
CA ARG A 403 -12.29 -0.93 -10.09
C ARG A 403 -12.18 -0.18 -8.77
N THR A 404 -11.01 -0.20 -8.14
CA THR A 404 -10.76 0.53 -6.89
C THR A 404 -10.89 2.04 -7.09
N GLY A 405 -10.32 2.59 -8.17
CA GLY A 405 -10.42 4.01 -8.49
C GLY A 405 -11.85 4.46 -8.77
N MET A 406 -12.62 3.65 -9.50
CA MET A 406 -14.03 3.93 -9.79
C MET A 406 -14.93 3.83 -8.55
N ALA A 407 -14.64 2.90 -7.64
CA ALA A 407 -15.31 2.83 -6.35
C ALA A 407 -15.03 4.08 -5.49
N LEU A 408 -13.77 4.49 -5.38
CA LEU A 408 -13.38 5.71 -4.66
C LEU A 408 -14.07 6.95 -5.24
N TRP A 409 -14.06 7.10 -6.56
CA TRP A 409 -14.75 8.18 -7.26
C TRP A 409 -16.25 8.21 -6.93
N THR A 410 -16.91 7.04 -6.98
CA THR A 410 -18.33 6.92 -6.67
C THR A 410 -18.61 7.37 -5.25
N SER A 411 -17.80 6.94 -4.29
CA SER A 411 -17.93 7.34 -2.88
C SER A 411 -17.67 8.84 -2.67
N TRP A 412 -16.73 9.47 -3.39
CA TRP A 412 -16.57 10.94 -3.33
C TRP A 412 -17.81 11.67 -3.82
N ARG A 413 -18.38 11.23 -4.95
CA ARG A 413 -19.58 11.86 -5.52
C ARG A 413 -20.78 11.73 -4.59
N GLU A 414 -20.99 10.55 -4.00
CA GLU A 414 -22.06 10.32 -3.04
C GLU A 414 -21.84 11.11 -1.74
N GLY A 415 -20.60 11.19 -1.26
CA GLY A 415 -20.24 11.95 -0.06
C GLY A 415 -20.29 13.47 -0.23
N LEU A 416 -20.43 13.99 -1.45
CA LEU A 416 -20.36 15.42 -1.74
C LEU A 416 -21.33 16.26 -0.91
N GLU A 417 -22.52 15.73 -0.60
CA GLU A 417 -23.51 16.40 0.25
C GLU A 417 -23.03 16.66 1.69
N HIS A 418 -22.06 15.89 2.18
CA HIS A 418 -21.48 16.03 3.51
C HIS A 418 -20.20 16.87 3.54
N ALA A 419 -19.56 17.11 2.39
CA ALA A 419 -18.27 17.78 2.34
C ALA A 419 -18.30 19.19 2.95
N ALA A 420 -19.37 19.95 2.67
CA ALA A 420 -19.55 21.29 3.25
C ALA A 420 -19.72 21.25 4.78
N ALA A 421 -20.48 20.28 5.29
CA ALA A 421 -20.68 20.10 6.73
C ALA A 421 -19.37 19.73 7.45
N LEU A 422 -18.58 18.83 6.85
CA LEU A 422 -17.27 18.44 7.38
C LEU A 422 -16.26 19.60 7.35
N THR A 423 -16.23 20.36 6.25
CA THR A 423 -15.39 21.56 6.11
C THR A 423 -15.71 22.57 7.22
N GLY A 424 -17.00 22.84 7.45
CA GLY A 424 -17.44 23.70 8.55
C GLY A 424 -17.09 23.13 9.93
N ALA A 425 -17.29 21.82 10.13
CA ALA A 425 -16.99 21.16 11.39
C ALA A 425 -15.51 21.24 11.78
N ILE A 426 -14.58 21.12 10.82
CA ILE A 426 -13.14 21.27 11.08
C ILE A 426 -12.84 22.66 11.67
N ALA A 427 -13.35 23.73 11.05
CA ALA A 427 -13.14 25.09 11.54
C ALA A 427 -13.83 25.34 12.89
N LEU A 428 -15.00 24.76 13.11
CA LEU A 428 -15.77 24.96 14.34
C LEU A 428 -15.19 24.23 15.54
N VAL A 429 -14.63 23.03 15.34
CA VAL A 429 -14.07 22.24 16.44
C VAL A 429 -12.85 22.94 17.06
N GLU A 430 -12.12 23.73 16.26
CA GLU A 430 -11.02 24.58 16.74
C GLU A 430 -11.52 25.73 17.62
N ARG A 431 -12.66 26.32 17.26
CA ARG A 431 -13.28 27.44 17.97
C ARG A 431 -14.03 27.01 19.23
N ALA A 432 -14.56 25.79 19.25
CA ALA A 432 -15.30 25.23 20.37
C ALA A 432 -14.36 24.87 21.52
N VAL A 433 -14.09 25.82 22.40
CA VAL A 433 -13.25 25.61 23.58
C VAL A 433 -14.07 24.91 24.65
N VAL A 434 -13.52 23.85 25.23
CA VAL A 434 -14.16 23.11 26.32
C VAL A 434 -13.16 22.98 27.46
N GLU A 435 -13.60 23.34 28.67
CA GLU A 435 -12.82 23.19 29.89
C GLU A 435 -12.62 21.71 30.26
N GLU A 436 -11.46 21.34 30.81
CA GLU A 436 -11.16 19.96 31.25
C GLU A 436 -12.14 19.43 32.30
N ALA A 437 -12.72 20.32 33.13
CA ALA A 437 -13.73 19.97 34.11
C ALA A 437 -14.99 19.34 33.49
N ARG A 438 -15.26 19.61 32.20
CA ARG A 438 -16.34 18.98 31.42
C ARG A 438 -15.79 17.78 30.66
N SER A 439 -15.40 16.73 31.40
CA SER A 439 -14.61 15.61 30.90
C SER A 439 -15.22 14.92 29.67
N GLU A 440 -16.54 14.72 29.64
CA GLU A 440 -17.22 14.05 28.50
C GLU A 440 -17.15 14.88 27.22
N LEU A 441 -17.58 16.15 27.24
CA LEU A 441 -17.51 17.05 26.08
C LEU A 441 -16.07 17.28 25.62
N SER A 442 -15.12 17.36 26.55
CA SER A 442 -13.70 17.54 26.23
C SER A 442 -13.14 16.31 25.50
N MET A 443 -13.46 15.10 25.98
CA MET A 443 -13.08 13.85 25.32
C MET A 443 -13.73 13.71 23.94
N GLU A 444 -15.02 14.02 23.81
CA GLU A 444 -15.72 13.98 22.52
C GLU A 444 -15.12 14.97 21.52
N ARG A 445 -14.80 16.20 21.96
CA ARG A 445 -14.11 17.19 21.12
C ARG A 445 -12.77 16.66 20.62
N ALA A 446 -11.96 16.10 21.50
CA ALA A 446 -10.63 15.60 21.16
C ALA A 446 -10.72 14.42 20.15
N ALA A 447 -11.65 13.50 20.37
CA ALA A 447 -11.89 12.37 19.46
C ALA A 447 -12.39 12.85 18.09
N LEU A 448 -13.32 13.79 18.06
CA LEU A 448 -13.85 14.37 16.83
C LEU A 448 -12.76 15.15 16.07
N ALA A 449 -12.00 16.00 16.75
CA ALA A 449 -10.91 16.77 16.15
C ALA A 449 -9.82 15.87 15.56
N SER A 450 -9.46 14.78 16.24
CA SER A 450 -8.49 13.80 15.74
C SER A 450 -8.95 13.18 14.42
N ARG A 451 -10.23 12.83 14.30
CA ARG A 451 -10.79 12.20 13.09
C ARG A 451 -10.98 13.19 11.94
N LEU A 452 -11.39 14.42 12.25
CA LEU A 452 -11.58 15.49 11.26
C LEU A 452 -10.25 15.98 10.66
N ARG A 453 -9.14 15.91 11.41
CA ARG A 453 -7.80 16.30 10.95
C ARG A 453 -6.99 15.18 10.30
N ASP A 454 -7.48 13.94 10.34
CA ASP A 454 -6.78 12.82 9.71
C ASP A 454 -6.76 12.99 8.18
N PRO A 455 -5.58 13.02 7.52
CA PRO A 455 -5.50 13.08 6.07
C PRO A 455 -6.23 11.93 5.37
N ALA A 456 -6.30 10.75 6.01
CA ALA A 456 -7.00 9.56 5.50
C ALA A 456 -8.52 9.76 5.35
N LEU A 457 -9.07 10.88 5.84
CA LEU A 457 -10.45 11.28 5.60
C LEU A 457 -10.76 11.41 4.10
N LEU A 458 -9.82 11.94 3.29
CA LEU A 458 -10.07 12.13 1.85
C LEU A 458 -10.04 10.80 1.08
N THR A 459 -9.26 9.83 1.54
CA THR A 459 -9.22 8.47 0.94
C THR A 459 -10.29 7.54 1.50
N SER A 460 -11.09 8.01 2.48
CA SER A 460 -12.15 7.24 3.14
C SER A 460 -13.54 7.93 3.12
N PRO A 461 -14.05 8.36 1.95
CA PRO A 461 -15.34 9.07 1.85
C PRO A 461 -16.56 8.33 2.40
N GLN A 462 -16.53 7.00 2.45
CA GLN A 462 -17.54 6.17 3.09
C GLN A 462 -17.77 6.50 4.58
N GLN A 463 -16.81 7.16 5.24
CA GLN A 463 -16.92 7.58 6.64
C GLN A 463 -17.56 8.97 6.81
N TRP A 464 -17.69 9.75 5.74
CA TRP A 464 -18.15 11.13 5.79
C TRP A 464 -19.56 11.30 6.38
N PRO A 465 -20.57 10.49 6.03
CA PRO A 465 -21.91 10.63 6.61
C PRO A 465 -21.89 10.46 8.14
N ALA A 466 -21.21 9.42 8.62
CA ALA A 466 -21.11 9.12 10.05
C ALA A 466 -20.33 10.20 10.82
N LEU A 467 -19.29 10.76 10.20
CA LEU A 467 -18.50 11.82 10.81
C LEU A 467 -19.24 13.17 10.84
N ALA A 468 -19.99 13.50 9.79
CA ALA A 468 -20.81 14.70 9.73
C ALA A 468 -21.92 14.66 10.80
N GLU A 469 -22.55 13.49 10.97
CA GLU A 469 -23.55 13.27 12.01
C GLU A 469 -22.95 13.34 13.43
N ALA A 470 -21.75 12.78 13.63
CA ALA A 470 -21.03 12.91 14.90
C ALA A 470 -20.70 14.38 15.22
N ALA A 471 -20.27 15.16 14.22
CA ALA A 471 -20.02 16.59 14.39
C ALA A 471 -21.29 17.35 14.75
N ARG A 472 -22.40 17.10 14.04
CA ARG A 472 -23.71 17.73 14.33
C ARG A 472 -24.13 17.49 15.78
N ARG A 473 -24.09 16.23 16.23
CA ARG A 473 -24.45 15.85 17.61
C ARG A 473 -23.56 16.52 18.65
N PHE A 474 -22.25 16.57 18.40
CA PHE A 474 -21.31 17.26 19.27
C PHE A 474 -21.64 18.76 19.39
N PHE A 475 -21.89 19.46 18.27
CA PHE A 475 -22.19 20.89 18.31
C PHE A 475 -23.54 21.22 18.93
N GLU A 476 -24.53 20.31 18.85
CA GLU A 476 -25.79 20.44 19.60
C GLU A 476 -25.56 20.37 21.11
N ALA A 477 -24.80 19.37 21.57
CA ALA A 477 -24.47 19.22 22.99
C ALA A 477 -23.58 20.37 23.50
N TYR A 478 -22.63 20.83 22.69
CA TYR A 478 -21.81 21.99 22.98
C TYR A 478 -22.65 23.26 23.10
N ALA A 479 -23.60 23.48 22.18
CA ALA A 479 -24.47 24.66 22.20
C ALA A 479 -25.35 24.71 23.46
N ASP A 480 -25.89 23.56 23.89
CA ASP A 480 -26.64 23.46 25.16
C ASP A 480 -25.77 23.87 26.34
N ALA A 481 -24.58 23.28 26.41
CA ALA A 481 -23.63 23.52 27.48
C ALA A 481 -23.11 24.98 27.50
N TYR A 482 -23.04 25.61 26.32
CA TYR A 482 -22.64 27.01 26.15
C TYR A 482 -23.72 27.98 26.57
N VAL A 483 -24.98 27.75 26.17
CA VAL A 483 -26.11 28.62 26.55
C VAL A 483 -26.26 28.63 28.07
N GLU A 484 -26.19 27.47 28.71
CA GLU A 484 -26.23 27.36 30.17
C GLU A 484 -25.07 28.14 30.83
N HIS A 485 -23.85 27.99 30.31
CA HIS A 485 -22.69 28.72 30.84
C HIS A 485 -22.81 30.23 30.63
N HIS A 486 -23.25 30.67 29.45
CA HIS A 486 -23.44 32.08 29.13
C HIS A 486 -24.43 32.75 30.08
N ASP A 487 -25.57 32.11 30.31
CA ASP A 487 -26.61 32.65 31.19
C ASP A 487 -26.11 32.70 32.65
N ALA A 488 -25.43 31.65 33.12
CA ALA A 488 -24.83 31.62 34.45
C ALA A 488 -23.72 32.68 34.62
N TYR A 489 -22.85 32.84 33.62
CA TYR A 489 -21.76 33.81 33.61
C TYR A 489 -22.33 35.24 33.67
N HIS A 490 -23.27 35.59 32.80
CA HIS A 490 -23.81 36.94 32.77
C HIS A 490 -24.71 37.28 33.97
N LEU A 491 -25.41 36.30 34.56
CA LEU A 491 -26.07 36.48 35.85
C LEU A 491 -25.07 36.85 36.95
N GLN A 492 -23.89 36.21 36.98
CA GLN A 492 -22.82 36.58 37.92
C GLN A 492 -22.23 37.96 37.61
N MET A 493 -22.05 38.31 36.33
CA MET A 493 -21.56 39.64 35.93
C MET A 493 -22.53 40.76 36.33
N GLU A 494 -23.85 40.54 36.28
CA GLU A 494 -24.85 41.49 36.79
C GLU A 494 -24.69 41.74 38.29
N LEU A 495 -24.49 40.68 39.08
CA LEU A 495 -24.24 40.79 40.52
C LEU A 495 -22.92 41.52 40.81
N LEU A 496 -21.88 41.23 40.04
CA LEU A 496 -20.59 41.91 40.14
C LEU A 496 -20.69 43.39 39.73
N ALA A 497 -21.49 43.74 38.72
CA ALA A 497 -21.70 45.12 38.32
C ALA A 497 -22.32 45.93 39.47
N TYR A 498 -23.37 45.40 40.09
CA TYR A 498 -23.98 46.01 41.28
C TYR A 498 -22.98 46.15 42.43
N ARG A 499 -22.14 45.13 42.65
CA ARG A 499 -21.07 45.18 43.66
C ARG A 499 -20.05 46.27 43.35
N MET A 500 -19.65 46.40 42.09
CA MET A 500 -18.68 47.38 41.60
C MET A 500 -19.19 48.82 41.67
N ASP A 501 -20.50 49.06 41.59
CA ASP A 501 -21.07 50.39 41.84
C ASP A 501 -20.79 50.84 43.28
N GLY A 502 -21.03 49.95 44.26
CA GLY A 502 -20.71 50.23 45.66
C GLY A 502 -19.21 50.40 45.92
N VAL A 503 -18.36 49.54 45.33
CA VAL A 503 -16.89 49.64 45.47
C VAL A 503 -16.37 50.92 44.85
N GLY A 504 -16.86 51.32 43.67
CA GLY A 504 -16.41 52.55 43.04
C GLY A 504 -16.92 53.81 43.72
N ALA A 505 -18.10 53.80 44.36
CA ALA A 505 -18.51 54.90 45.24
C ALA A 505 -17.52 55.07 46.41
N GLN A 506 -17.10 53.97 47.04
CA GLN A 506 -16.07 53.99 48.09
C GLN A 506 -14.70 54.42 47.56
N GLY A 507 -14.33 54.00 46.34
CA GLY A 507 -13.11 54.43 45.66
C GLY A 507 -13.09 55.92 45.36
N GLY A 508 -14.21 56.48 44.88
CA GLY A 508 -14.37 57.92 44.65
C GLY A 508 -14.27 58.73 45.95
N ALA A 509 -14.91 58.25 47.02
CA ALA A 509 -14.78 58.87 48.35
C ALA A 509 -13.34 58.84 48.89
N LEU A 510 -12.61 57.75 48.66
CA LEU A 510 -11.18 57.66 48.99
C LEU A 510 -10.35 58.65 48.17
N ALA A 511 -10.65 58.80 46.86
CA ALA A 511 -9.98 59.78 46.00
C ALA A 511 -10.18 61.22 46.53
N GLN A 512 -11.42 61.59 46.81
CA GLN A 512 -11.79 62.88 47.40
C GLN A 512 -11.10 63.14 48.75
N LEU A 513 -11.06 62.16 49.66
CA LEU A 513 -10.36 62.29 50.94
C LEU A 513 -8.83 62.34 50.79
N ASN A 514 -8.27 61.78 49.73
CA ASN A 514 -6.85 61.85 49.43
C ASN A 514 -6.43 63.22 48.88
N GLU A 515 -7.36 64.01 48.33
CA GLU A 515 -7.12 65.39 47.89
C GLU A 515 -6.97 66.38 49.06
N VAL A 516 -7.51 66.03 50.24
CA VAL A 516 -7.35 66.83 51.46
C VAL A 516 -5.92 66.66 52.01
N THR A 517 -5.02 67.51 51.53
CA THR A 517 -3.58 67.45 51.88
C THR A 517 -3.29 67.53 53.39
N GLU A 518 -4.22 68.12 54.15
CA GLU A 518 -4.15 68.30 55.59
C GLU A 518 -4.30 66.97 56.37
N LEU A 519 -4.91 65.94 55.77
CA LEU A 519 -5.03 64.59 56.36
C LEU A 519 -3.73 63.77 56.24
N GLY A 520 -2.72 64.28 55.53
CA GLY A 520 -1.43 63.65 55.31
C GLY A 520 -1.25 63.14 53.87
N ARG A 521 -0.26 62.28 53.65
CA ARG A 521 -0.01 61.69 52.32
C ARG A 521 -1.20 60.81 51.89
N PRO A 522 -1.59 60.82 50.60
CA PRO A 522 -2.61 59.93 50.05
C PRO A 522 -2.36 58.47 50.41
N ILE A 523 -3.43 57.75 50.76
CA ILE A 523 -3.39 56.30 50.98
C ILE A 523 -3.85 55.61 49.70
N ALA A 524 -3.02 54.70 49.19
CA ALA A 524 -3.32 53.85 48.02
C ALA A 524 -3.95 54.63 46.83
N PRO A 525 -3.25 55.65 46.31
CA PRO A 525 -3.77 56.53 45.25
C PRO A 525 -4.13 55.80 43.94
N GLU A 526 -3.65 54.58 43.75
CA GLU A 526 -3.91 53.73 42.58
C GLU A 526 -5.31 53.06 42.60
N LEU A 527 -5.91 52.87 43.77
CA LEU A 527 -7.16 52.09 43.90
C LEU A 527 -8.37 52.66 43.14
N PRO A 528 -8.60 54.00 43.09
CA PRO A 528 -9.70 54.57 42.30
C PRO A 528 -9.58 54.26 40.80
N GLY A 529 -8.37 54.32 40.24
CA GLY A 529 -8.11 53.94 38.85
C GLY A 529 -8.39 52.46 38.60
N LEU A 530 -7.96 51.58 39.51
CA LEU A 530 -8.27 50.14 39.45
C LEU A 530 -9.78 49.84 39.54
N CYS A 531 -10.56 50.65 40.27
CA CYS A 531 -12.01 50.54 40.28
C CYS A 531 -12.63 50.84 38.91
N GLU A 532 -12.14 51.86 38.20
CA GLU A 532 -12.60 52.17 36.84
C GLU A 532 -12.17 51.10 35.83
N GLU A 533 -10.93 50.65 35.91
CA GLU A 533 -10.41 49.58 35.04
C GLU A 533 -11.23 48.29 35.20
N LEU A 534 -11.45 47.84 36.43
CA LEU A 534 -12.20 46.61 36.68
C LEU A 534 -13.69 46.76 36.32
N ARG A 535 -14.28 47.96 36.51
CA ARG A 535 -15.65 48.23 36.07
C ARG A 535 -15.80 48.09 34.55
N ASN A 536 -14.80 48.49 33.77
CA ASN A 536 -14.81 48.35 32.32
C ASN A 536 -14.69 46.88 31.84
N VAL A 537 -14.25 45.97 32.71
CA VAL A 537 -14.22 44.52 32.45
C VAL A 537 -15.54 43.85 32.82
N VAL A 538 -16.25 44.35 33.82
CA VAL A 538 -17.54 43.80 34.28
C VAL A 538 -18.69 44.23 33.34
N LEU A 539 -18.70 43.67 32.14
CA LEU A 539 -19.71 43.91 31.11
C LEU A 539 -20.74 42.78 31.04
N THR A 540 -22.01 43.13 30.81
CA THR A 540 -23.09 42.18 30.58
C THR A 540 -23.39 42.05 29.09
N CYS A 541 -23.82 40.87 28.66
CA CYS A 541 -24.29 40.65 27.30
C CYS A 541 -25.78 41.01 27.23
N GLY A 542 -26.16 41.88 26.29
CA GLY A 542 -27.55 42.26 26.05
C GLY A 542 -28.34 41.30 25.16
N ALA A 543 -27.74 40.19 24.72
CA ALA A 543 -28.36 39.24 23.81
C ALA A 543 -28.53 37.87 24.48
N ALA A 544 -29.69 37.25 24.28
CA ALA A 544 -29.87 35.84 24.60
C ALA A 544 -29.19 35.00 23.51
N PRO A 545 -28.28 34.07 23.86
CA PRO A 545 -27.60 33.25 22.87
C PRO A 545 -28.58 32.23 22.30
N GLU A 546 -28.79 32.27 20.98
CA GLU A 546 -29.62 31.28 20.29
C GLU A 546 -28.85 29.99 20.05
N ARG A 547 -29.44 28.85 20.43
CA ARG A 547 -28.81 27.52 20.32
C ARG A 547 -28.32 27.22 18.90
N GLU A 548 -29.14 27.49 17.88
CA GLU A 548 -28.78 27.24 16.48
C GLU A 548 -27.59 28.10 16.04
N THR A 549 -27.51 29.35 16.51
CA THR A 549 -26.38 30.23 16.22
C THR A 549 -25.11 29.72 16.89
N ILE A 550 -25.17 29.27 18.14
CA ILE A 550 -24.01 28.71 18.83
C ILE A 550 -23.54 27.40 18.19
N ALA A 551 -24.46 26.51 17.79
CA ALA A 551 -24.09 25.28 17.09
C ALA A 551 -23.34 25.55 15.77
N ARG A 552 -23.62 26.70 15.12
CA ARG A 552 -22.97 27.11 13.87
C ARG A 552 -21.70 27.92 14.09
N ASP A 553 -21.60 28.74 15.13
CA ASP A 553 -20.52 29.74 15.30
C ASP A 553 -19.61 29.48 16.52
N ALA A 554 -19.95 28.49 17.35
CA ALA A 554 -19.29 28.07 18.59
C ALA A 554 -19.20 29.13 19.72
N VAL A 555 -19.52 30.39 19.44
CA VAL A 555 -19.50 31.51 20.39
C VAL A 555 -20.65 32.48 20.13
N CYS A 556 -21.02 33.25 21.16
CA CYS A 556 -22.03 34.29 21.05
C CYS A 556 -21.51 35.44 20.16
N PRO A 557 -22.27 35.90 19.15
CA PRO A 557 -21.83 36.97 18.26
C PRO A 557 -21.73 38.34 18.96
N SER A 558 -22.43 38.52 20.09
CA SER A 558 -22.46 39.79 20.82
C SER A 558 -21.30 39.96 21.80
N CYS A 559 -20.94 38.91 22.55
CA CYS A 559 -19.93 38.99 23.60
C CYS A 559 -18.71 38.08 23.37
N ALA A 560 -18.78 37.14 22.42
CA ALA A 560 -17.72 36.15 22.15
C ALA A 560 -17.19 35.42 23.40
N LEU A 561 -18.05 35.23 24.40
CA LEU A 561 -17.71 34.52 25.63
C LEU A 561 -17.16 33.12 25.30
N ARG A 562 -16.12 32.70 26.01
CA ARG A 562 -15.58 31.34 25.87
C ARG A 562 -16.16 30.46 26.97
N LEU A 563 -16.31 29.17 26.70
CA LEU A 563 -16.88 28.22 27.66
C LEU A 563 -15.98 27.99 28.90
N ASP A 564 -14.70 28.33 28.81
CA ASP A 564 -13.71 28.27 29.88
C ASP A 564 -13.54 29.61 30.62
N ALA A 565 -14.34 30.62 30.30
CA ALA A 565 -14.26 31.93 30.94
C ALA A 565 -14.85 31.88 32.35
N VAL A 566 -14.19 32.54 33.29
CA VAL A 566 -14.64 32.65 34.69
C VAL A 566 -14.85 34.12 35.04
N PRO A 567 -15.98 34.51 35.66
CA PRO A 567 -16.20 35.89 36.06
C PRO A 567 -15.14 36.36 37.07
N PRO A 568 -14.71 37.65 37.03
CA PRO A 568 -13.64 38.19 37.86
C PRO A 568 -14.07 38.44 39.32
N THR A 569 -14.67 37.43 39.94
CA THR A 569 -15.29 37.55 41.28
C THR A 569 -14.23 37.76 42.36
N ALA A 570 -13.11 37.04 42.28
CA ALA A 570 -12.04 37.13 43.26
C ALA A 570 -11.34 38.49 43.20
N GLU A 571 -11.14 39.02 41.99
CA GLU A 571 -10.57 40.32 41.71
C GLU A 571 -11.46 41.45 42.26
N VAL A 572 -12.77 41.38 42.02
CA VAL A 572 -13.75 42.35 42.55
C VAL A 572 -13.76 42.32 44.08
N GLU A 573 -13.79 41.15 44.71
CA GLU A 573 -13.81 41.08 46.18
C GLU A 573 -12.48 41.48 46.82
N ALA A 574 -11.35 41.18 46.19
CA ALA A 574 -10.03 41.63 46.65
C ALA A 574 -9.89 43.16 46.56
N LEU A 575 -10.35 43.76 45.45
CA LEU A 575 -10.40 45.21 45.31
C LEU A 575 -11.36 45.84 46.33
N ALA A 576 -12.55 45.25 46.51
CA ALA A 576 -13.53 45.71 47.48
C ALA A 576 -12.97 45.71 48.90
N ALA A 577 -12.19 44.70 49.28
CA ALA A 577 -11.52 44.64 50.58
C ALA A 577 -10.44 45.72 50.71
N SER A 578 -9.61 45.88 49.68
CA SER A 578 -8.52 46.86 49.64
C SER A 578 -9.02 48.30 49.74
N VAL A 579 -10.08 48.64 48.98
CA VAL A 579 -10.73 49.95 49.03
C VAL A 579 -11.32 50.22 50.41
N ARG A 580 -12.01 49.25 51.01
CA ARG A 580 -12.58 49.38 52.37
C ARG A 580 -11.50 49.63 53.42
N GLU A 581 -10.39 48.92 53.33
CA GLU A 581 -9.27 49.08 54.27
C GLU A 581 -8.63 50.46 54.12
N ALA A 582 -8.35 50.90 52.89
CA ALA A 582 -7.76 52.21 52.61
C ALA A 582 -8.68 53.36 53.03
N LEU A 583 -9.97 53.29 52.67
CA LEU A 583 -10.99 54.26 53.07
C LEU A 583 -11.17 54.29 54.58
N GLY A 584 -11.19 53.13 55.25
CA GLY A 584 -11.25 53.03 56.71
C GLY A 584 -10.06 53.72 57.40
N LYS A 585 -8.84 53.52 56.89
CA LYS A 585 -7.64 54.21 57.40
C LYS A 585 -7.71 55.72 57.21
N GLN A 586 -8.17 56.19 56.04
CA GLN A 586 -8.28 57.62 55.76
C GLN A 586 -9.40 58.27 56.56
N ASN A 587 -10.54 57.58 56.74
CA ASN A 587 -11.63 58.01 57.61
C ASN A 587 -11.18 58.09 59.09
N ALA A 588 -10.38 57.14 59.58
CA ALA A 588 -9.84 57.21 60.93
C ALA A 588 -8.89 58.41 61.14
N ARG A 589 -8.11 58.80 60.11
CA ARG A 589 -7.30 60.03 60.14
C ARG A 589 -8.19 61.27 60.21
N LEU A 590 -9.25 61.30 59.39
CA LEU A 590 -10.24 62.38 59.41
C LEU A 590 -10.95 62.48 60.76
N ALA A 591 -11.48 61.37 61.29
CA ALA A 591 -12.14 61.32 62.60
C ALA A 591 -11.25 61.85 63.72
N LYS A 592 -9.97 61.45 63.74
CA LYS A 592 -8.99 61.94 64.72
C LYS A 592 -8.75 63.45 64.59
N ALA A 593 -8.65 63.96 63.37
CA ALA A 593 -8.45 65.39 63.11
C ALA A 593 -9.69 66.22 63.53
N VAL A 594 -10.89 65.75 63.17
CA VAL A 594 -12.16 66.41 63.55
C VAL A 594 -12.39 66.37 65.06
N ALA A 595 -12.11 65.23 65.72
CA ALA A 595 -12.24 65.10 67.19
C ALA A 595 -11.28 66.03 67.95
N HIS A 596 -10.07 66.26 67.43
CA HIS A 596 -9.12 67.22 68.02
C HIS A 596 -9.66 68.67 67.96
N ARG A 597 -10.46 69.00 66.95
CA ARG A 597 -11.10 70.31 66.78
C ARG A 597 -12.35 70.50 67.65
N LEU A 598 -13.18 69.47 67.84
CA LEU A 598 -14.38 69.52 68.70
C LEU A 598 -14.07 69.93 70.15
N LEU A 599 -12.88 69.57 70.64
CA LEU A 599 -12.39 70.00 71.94
C LEU A 599 -12.11 71.52 72.04
N LYS A 600 -12.20 72.28 70.93
CA LYS A 600 -11.82 73.71 70.84
C LYS A 600 -12.94 74.70 70.47
N ARG A 601 -14.16 74.33 70.02
CA ARG A 601 -15.25 75.32 69.78
C ARG A 601 -16.68 74.77 69.55
N GLU A 602 -17.68 75.68 69.67
CA GLU A 602 -19.15 75.49 69.62
C GLU A 602 -19.73 75.03 68.26
N ALA A 603 -20.91 74.41 68.37
CA ALA A 603 -21.59 73.50 67.43
C ALA A 603 -22.02 74.10 66.07
N ASN A 604 -21.98 73.24 65.04
CA ASN A 604 -22.52 73.50 63.70
C ASN A 604 -23.30 72.26 63.24
N GLU A 605 -24.61 72.39 63.00
CA GLU A 605 -25.51 71.25 62.71
C GLU A 605 -25.09 70.40 61.49
N ARG A 606 -24.44 70.99 60.48
CA ARG A 606 -23.94 70.25 59.29
C ARG A 606 -22.70 69.41 59.66
N LEU A 607 -21.88 69.91 60.57
CA LEU A 607 -20.73 69.18 61.12
C LEU A 607 -21.20 68.06 62.06
N ASP A 608 -22.21 68.31 62.90
CA ASP A 608 -22.76 67.31 63.82
C ASP A 608 -23.33 66.08 63.09
N ARG A 609 -24.04 66.30 61.96
CA ARG A 609 -24.54 65.22 61.10
C ARG A 609 -23.42 64.41 60.44
N PHE A 610 -22.36 65.08 60.00
CA PHE A 610 -21.19 64.42 59.41
C PHE A 610 -20.39 63.64 60.46
N ILE A 611 -20.22 64.21 61.66
CA ILE A 611 -19.59 63.55 62.81
C ILE A 611 -20.32 62.27 63.17
N GLN A 612 -21.67 62.29 63.20
CA GLN A 612 -22.46 61.10 63.50
C GLN A 612 -22.16 59.94 62.51
N VAL A 613 -21.92 60.24 61.23
CA VAL A 613 -21.57 59.23 60.21
C VAL A 613 -20.12 58.75 60.36
N VAL A 614 -19.19 59.67 60.65
CA VAL A 614 -17.76 59.38 60.84
C VAL A 614 -17.50 58.58 62.13
N GLU A 615 -18.20 58.89 63.23
CA GLU A 615 -18.08 58.19 64.52
C GLU A 615 -18.65 56.76 64.48
N VAL A 616 -19.71 56.52 63.71
CA VAL A 616 -20.32 55.19 63.55
C VAL A 616 -19.49 54.28 62.62
N SER A 617 -18.39 54.78 62.05
CA SER A 617 -17.54 54.04 61.08
C SER A 617 -18.32 53.52 59.86
N ASP A 618 -19.41 54.18 59.49
CA ASP A 618 -20.20 53.81 58.30
C ASP A 618 -19.53 54.35 57.03
N LEU A 619 -18.65 53.54 56.45
CA LEU A 619 -17.92 53.87 55.23
C LEU A 619 -18.82 54.02 54.00
N SER A 620 -19.99 53.38 53.99
CA SER A 620 -20.96 53.49 52.90
C SER A 620 -21.76 54.78 53.00
N GLY A 621 -22.22 55.12 54.21
CA GLY A 621 -22.84 56.41 54.49
C GLY A 621 -21.91 57.58 54.19
N LEU A 622 -20.62 57.43 54.53
CA LEU A 622 -19.58 58.41 54.23
C LEU A 622 -19.41 58.65 52.72
N ALA A 623 -19.35 57.58 51.92
CA ALA A 623 -19.20 57.68 50.48
C ALA A 623 -20.37 58.37 49.77
N ASN A 624 -21.58 58.30 50.34
CA ASN A 624 -22.78 58.93 49.77
C ASN A 624 -22.92 60.43 50.11
N ILE A 625 -22.18 60.94 51.10
CA ILE A 625 -22.30 62.30 51.62
C ILE A 625 -21.10 63.17 51.22
N LEU A 626 -19.97 62.56 50.88
CA LEU A 626 -18.78 63.27 50.40
C LEU A 626 -19.01 63.85 49.00
N ASP A 627 -18.95 65.17 48.91
CA ASP A 627 -18.95 65.94 47.67
C ASP A 627 -17.82 67.00 47.70
N ASP A 628 -17.54 67.61 46.55
CA ASP A 628 -16.42 68.53 46.39
C ASP A 628 -16.56 69.78 47.29
N GLU A 629 -17.80 70.20 47.58
CA GLU A 629 -18.09 71.31 48.51
C GLU A 629 -17.70 70.93 49.94
N LEU A 630 -18.05 69.73 50.38
CA LEU A 630 -17.73 69.20 51.70
C LEU A 630 -16.23 68.92 51.85
N VAL A 631 -15.56 68.42 50.80
CA VAL A 631 -14.10 68.24 50.77
C VAL A 631 -13.38 69.59 50.91
N ALA A 632 -13.81 70.60 50.16
CA ALA A 632 -13.25 71.95 50.26
C ALA A 632 -13.48 72.57 51.65
N PHE A 633 -14.67 72.36 52.23
CA PHE A 633 -14.99 72.75 53.60
C PHE A 633 -14.07 72.04 54.60
N LEU A 634 -13.89 70.73 54.52
CA LEU A 634 -12.99 69.96 55.38
C LEU A 634 -11.52 70.40 55.24
N GLY A 635 -11.05 70.71 54.04
CA GLY A 635 -9.71 71.25 53.82
C GLY A 635 -9.53 72.66 54.38
N ALA A 636 -10.52 73.54 54.28
CA ALA A 636 -10.48 74.87 54.91
C ALA A 636 -10.50 74.77 56.45
N LEU A 637 -11.38 73.92 56.97
CA LEU A 637 -11.51 73.53 58.37
C LEU A 637 -10.13 73.08 58.89
N LEU A 638 -9.48 72.09 58.28
CA LEU A 638 -8.20 71.58 58.79
C LEU A 638 -7.01 72.55 58.61
N ARG A 639 -7.05 73.51 57.67
CA ARG A 639 -5.98 74.52 57.49
C ARG A 639 -5.93 75.57 58.60
N GLU A 640 -7.07 75.95 59.15
CA GLU A 640 -7.16 76.86 60.31
C GLU A 640 -6.46 76.32 61.57
N GLU A 641 -6.12 75.02 61.61
CA GLU A 641 -5.43 74.35 62.72
C GLU A 641 -3.90 74.53 62.68
N ARG A 642 -3.34 74.88 61.51
CA ARG A 642 -1.89 74.99 61.28
C ARG A 642 -1.35 76.43 61.22
N SER A 643 -2.23 77.43 61.21
CA SER A 643 -1.90 78.85 61.47
C SER A 643 -2.05 79.17 62.94
#